data_AF-A0A1G3BQQ6-F1
#
_entry.id   AF-A0A1G3BQQ6-F1
#
_cell.length_a   1.000
_cell.length_b   1.000
_cell.length_c   1.000
_cell.angle_alpha   90.00
_cell.angle_beta   90.00
_cell.angle_gamma   90.00
#
_symmetry.space_group_name_H-M   'P 1'
#
loop_
_entity.id
_entity.type
_entity.pdbx_description
1 polymer ?
#
loop_
_entity_poly.entity_id
_entity_poly.type
_entity_poly.pdbx_seq_one_letter_code
_entity_poly.pdbx_strand_id
1 'polypeptide(L)'
;MKIHLKDNASIIVIGGGPAGSFFAHFVLRLADEFGRKIDVTILDGRDFIQKGPVGCNMCAGVLSETLTNKMESEGIVLPKTRVQQEIDGYYFQTQERGIPLYHPKPGHKPKIITVFRGNGPRFSELTTNISFDDFLLTHVASQGAKVHSSIVEEIDLPKDPQDLVNIVYKEAGIRKKMSTDLVVGAFGLNTSLIKRIVGKEFGYQEPESVRTCNAELHLGRSYIQEHFSKTIYVFALGIKPIKFAAFIPKGDYVTVSLIGKEDITKAHLVEFMKHPKVCELLPRGWSLPKDLCICFPKIPISHAAHPYTNRFVMIGDASISRTYKNGIESAFDTARLAAQTIFERGISEEDFKKGYYKPALKLLAQDNFFGNLMLSINDYTTSRKELVNVQIDHLTKWQNAWESIQINSILWNMVTGNASYKEIFFKVISIRLQFIMFPHIFYAIIKQAYANPKNRAHIKHTEKLKFLKESGLGPLENGHTAAIIGGGPAGASCAIALKNLAKKRNITIDVIIYEHKDFEGGIEHNECAGVLSQPIERIIEDQLGVPFPWHLVKREVPGYYLHTDGSVIKLDGEGEVSYALRRVQFDAYLLQKAKEAGATIIRSKVTDVEIGKEKVTVYSETKHIRADVVVGAFGLEEGTYRIFERETPYKSPKFLLTILTKFHPKGQYHDLENTDGYIHAFLPSMKEIEFGAVTPKADHYTINIAGAKISSRSMDEFLQLPDVLEILPQNFKESLGTLDYHRGCFPVKPAKHLFGDRYVTIGDAAGLIRPFKGKGVNAACLMGIKAAETMMYVGISKEAFKTYMSCFHEVVKDLPYANTVRRFVIWGAYYGFLAPIIRIAEDHPALRHALFDSVSGKRAYREILLDTISIPLLLKISATIIRRFVRRIIQIRH
;
A
#
# COMPACT_ATOMS: atom_id res chain seq x y z
N MET A 1 0.48 -29.17 -26.31
CA MET A 1 0.11 -29.21 -27.74
C MET A 1 0.96 -28.19 -28.47
N LYS A 2 1.61 -28.54 -29.59
CA LYS A 2 2.41 -27.59 -30.37
C LYS A 2 1.50 -26.83 -31.33
N ILE A 3 1.44 -25.51 -31.21
CA ILE A 3 0.65 -24.63 -32.09
C ILE A 3 1.65 -23.71 -32.77
N HIS A 4 1.71 -23.72 -34.09
CA HIS A 4 2.60 -22.89 -34.88
C HIS A 4 1.80 -22.03 -35.85
N LEU A 5 2.32 -20.85 -36.20
CA LEU A 5 1.77 -20.10 -37.33
C LEU A 5 1.96 -20.92 -38.60
N LYS A 6 0.93 -20.93 -39.44
CA LYS A 6 0.98 -21.49 -40.79
C LYS A 6 1.48 -20.42 -41.77
N ASP A 7 1.82 -20.82 -42.99
CA ASP A 7 2.05 -19.86 -44.07
C ASP A 7 0.75 -19.10 -44.38
N ASN A 8 0.86 -17.81 -44.68
CA ASN A 8 -0.25 -16.85 -44.82
C ASN A 8 -1.10 -16.67 -43.54
N ALA A 9 -0.51 -16.92 -42.37
CA ALA A 9 -1.17 -16.64 -41.10
C ALA A 9 -1.34 -15.14 -40.87
N SER A 10 -2.40 -14.79 -40.14
CA SER A 10 -2.68 -13.39 -39.78
C SER A 10 -2.32 -13.12 -38.32
N ILE A 11 -1.75 -11.93 -38.06
CA ILE A 11 -1.44 -11.46 -36.72
C ILE A 11 -2.05 -10.07 -36.53
N ILE A 12 -2.82 -9.91 -35.45
CA ILE A 12 -3.35 -8.61 -35.05
C ILE A 12 -2.61 -8.07 -33.84
N VAL A 13 -2.03 -6.88 -33.98
CA VAL A 13 -1.38 -6.12 -32.93
C VAL A 13 -2.33 -5.01 -32.45
N ILE A 14 -2.65 -5.01 -31.16
CA ILE A 14 -3.55 -4.02 -30.56
C ILE A 14 -2.70 -2.95 -29.86
N GLY A 15 -2.63 -1.76 -30.44
CA GLY A 15 -1.79 -0.64 -30.01
C GLY A 15 -0.60 -0.44 -30.95
N GLY A 16 -0.52 0.75 -31.53
CA GLY A 16 0.48 1.20 -32.51
C GLY A 16 1.64 2.00 -31.92
N GLY A 17 1.71 2.14 -30.60
CA GLY A 17 2.88 2.71 -29.93
C GLY A 17 4.17 1.87 -30.14
N PRO A 18 5.28 2.22 -29.48
CA PRO A 18 6.57 1.57 -29.68
C PRO A 18 6.55 0.05 -29.51
N ALA A 19 5.83 -0.48 -28.51
CA ALA A 19 5.75 -1.93 -28.31
C ALA A 19 5.15 -2.65 -29.53
N GLY A 20 4.04 -2.15 -30.07
CA GLY A 20 3.37 -2.76 -31.22
C GLY A 20 4.16 -2.57 -32.51
N SER A 21 4.72 -1.37 -32.72
CA SER A 21 5.57 -1.08 -33.88
C SER A 21 6.85 -1.93 -33.86
N PHE A 22 7.58 -2.00 -32.75
CA PHE A 22 8.75 -2.87 -32.66
C PHE A 22 8.40 -4.34 -32.88
N PHE A 23 7.26 -4.80 -32.35
CA PHE A 23 6.82 -6.18 -32.56
C PHE A 23 6.54 -6.47 -34.04
N ALA A 24 5.80 -5.59 -34.72
CA ALA A 24 5.52 -5.72 -36.14
C ALA A 24 6.81 -5.75 -36.97
N HIS A 25 7.77 -4.87 -36.66
CA HIS A 25 9.08 -4.86 -37.29
C HIS A 25 9.80 -6.21 -37.15
N PHE A 26 9.93 -6.73 -35.92
CA PHE A 26 10.62 -8.01 -35.70
C PHE A 26 9.89 -9.18 -36.34
N VAL A 27 8.57 -9.21 -36.29
CA VAL A 27 7.79 -10.30 -36.87
C VAL A 27 7.91 -10.32 -38.39
N LEU A 28 7.83 -9.18 -39.06
CA LEU A 28 8.00 -9.11 -40.52
C LEU A 28 9.40 -9.55 -40.93
N ARG A 29 10.44 -9.04 -40.25
CA ARG A 29 11.83 -9.45 -40.50
C ARG A 29 12.04 -10.96 -40.29
N LEU A 30 11.55 -11.50 -39.17
CA LEU A 30 11.67 -12.93 -38.88
C LEU A 30 10.81 -13.79 -39.84
N ALA A 31 9.68 -13.28 -40.33
CA ALA A 31 8.88 -13.97 -41.34
C ALA A 31 9.68 -14.17 -42.62
N ASP A 32 10.37 -13.12 -43.08
CA ASP A 32 11.25 -13.18 -44.25
C ASP A 32 12.43 -14.14 -44.03
N GLU A 33 13.10 -14.08 -42.87
CA GLU A 33 14.22 -14.96 -42.50
C GLU A 33 13.82 -16.45 -42.47
N PHE A 34 12.59 -16.75 -42.00
CA PHE A 34 12.05 -18.11 -41.96
C PHE A 34 11.31 -18.52 -43.25
N GLY A 35 11.25 -17.65 -44.26
CA GLY A 35 10.59 -17.91 -45.54
C GLY A 35 9.07 -18.11 -45.41
N ARG A 36 8.41 -17.37 -44.52
CA ARG A 36 6.96 -17.45 -44.27
C ARG A 36 6.26 -16.15 -44.64
N LYS A 37 5.12 -16.24 -45.30
CA LYS A 37 4.24 -15.08 -45.53
C LYS A 37 3.33 -14.89 -44.32
N ILE A 38 3.30 -13.68 -43.77
CA ILE A 38 2.45 -13.34 -42.62
C ILE A 38 1.79 -11.99 -42.87
N ASP A 39 0.48 -11.93 -42.64
CA ASP A 39 -0.29 -10.68 -42.67
C ASP A 39 -0.30 -10.03 -41.29
N VAL A 40 0.39 -8.90 -41.12
CA VAL A 40 0.40 -8.15 -39.85
C VAL A 40 -0.55 -6.96 -39.95
N THR A 41 -1.49 -6.86 -39.01
CA THR A 41 -2.43 -5.74 -38.89
C THR A 41 -2.32 -5.07 -37.53
N ILE A 42 -2.11 -3.75 -37.50
CA ILE A 42 -2.05 -2.93 -36.29
C ILE A 42 -3.35 -2.16 -36.15
N LEU A 43 -4.03 -2.32 -35.01
CA LEU A 43 -5.23 -1.57 -34.63
C LEU A 43 -4.88 -0.58 -33.51
N ASP A 44 -4.99 0.72 -33.79
CA ASP A 44 -4.85 1.78 -32.77
C ASP A 44 -5.95 2.82 -32.92
N GLY A 45 -6.54 3.26 -31.81
CA GLY A 45 -7.54 4.33 -31.80
C GLY A 45 -6.93 5.73 -31.78
N ARG A 46 -5.60 5.86 -31.60
CA ARG A 46 -4.91 7.15 -31.55
C ARG A 46 -4.40 7.55 -32.91
N ASP A 47 -4.53 8.84 -33.20
CA ASP A 47 -3.82 9.52 -34.28
C ASP A 47 -2.58 10.21 -33.72
N PHE A 48 -1.39 9.65 -34.00
CA PHE A 48 -0.13 10.19 -33.49
C PHE A 48 0.31 11.50 -34.18
N ILE A 49 -0.41 11.95 -35.21
CA ILE A 49 -0.21 13.25 -35.86
C ILE A 49 -1.01 14.34 -35.12
N GLN A 50 -1.96 13.97 -34.27
CA GLN A 50 -2.70 14.92 -33.44
C GLN A 50 -1.84 15.47 -32.29
N LYS A 51 -1.95 16.77 -32.02
CA LYS A 51 -1.25 17.45 -30.93
C LYS A 51 -1.86 17.12 -29.56
N GLY A 52 -1.03 17.18 -28.52
CA GLY A 52 -1.45 17.03 -27.13
C GLY A 52 -1.73 15.59 -26.70
N PRO A 53 -2.32 15.39 -25.51
CA PRO A 53 -2.44 14.06 -24.91
C PRO A 53 -3.29 13.06 -25.71
N VAL A 54 -4.18 13.52 -26.57
CA VAL A 54 -5.06 12.66 -27.39
C VAL A 54 -4.25 11.86 -28.42
N GLY A 55 -3.29 12.51 -29.09
CA GLY A 55 -2.37 11.88 -30.05
C GLY A 55 -1.04 11.44 -29.45
N CYS A 56 -0.94 11.31 -28.12
CA CYS A 56 0.32 11.02 -27.44
C CYS A 56 0.16 9.83 -26.50
N ASN A 57 1.19 8.99 -26.42
CA ASN A 57 1.30 7.92 -25.41
C ASN A 57 1.85 8.40 -24.05
N MET A 58 1.84 9.73 -23.83
CA MET A 58 1.99 10.40 -22.54
C MET A 58 3.31 10.10 -21.80
N CYS A 59 4.41 9.82 -22.50
CA CYS A 59 5.72 9.58 -21.88
C CYS A 59 6.56 10.86 -21.83
N ALA A 60 7.52 10.93 -20.89
CA ALA A 60 8.50 12.00 -20.80
C ALA A 60 9.41 12.12 -22.04
N GLY A 61 9.50 11.08 -22.88
CA GLY A 61 10.10 11.18 -24.23
C GLY A 61 11.63 11.35 -24.23
N VAL A 62 12.34 10.58 -23.41
CA VAL A 62 13.81 10.49 -23.43
C VAL A 62 14.19 9.12 -23.99
N LEU A 63 15.00 9.09 -25.03
CA LEU A 63 15.58 7.86 -25.58
C LEU A 63 17.02 7.74 -25.10
N SER A 64 17.32 6.61 -24.46
CA SER A 64 18.68 6.30 -24.00
C SER A 64 19.59 5.99 -25.19
N GLU A 65 20.89 6.12 -24.96
CA GLU A 65 21.92 5.71 -25.91
C GLU A 65 21.79 4.22 -26.26
N THR A 66 21.45 3.37 -25.28
CA THR A 66 21.24 1.93 -25.48
C THR A 66 20.11 1.64 -26.46
N LEU A 67 18.98 2.33 -26.32
CA LEU A 67 17.84 2.17 -27.20
C LEU A 67 18.14 2.69 -28.61
N THR A 68 18.78 3.85 -28.72
CA THR A 68 19.15 4.43 -30.02
C THR A 68 20.06 3.48 -30.79
N ASN A 69 21.08 2.92 -30.13
CA ASN A 69 21.97 1.93 -30.75
C ASN A 69 21.24 0.64 -31.13
N LYS A 70 20.30 0.15 -30.30
CA LYS A 70 19.47 -1.03 -30.62
C LYS A 70 18.59 -0.79 -31.85
N MET A 71 17.97 0.38 -31.94
CA MET A 71 17.15 0.77 -33.09
C MET A 71 17.99 0.87 -34.36
N GLU A 72 19.14 1.55 -34.30
CA GLU A 72 20.09 1.65 -35.43
C GLU A 72 20.57 0.26 -35.89
N SER A 73 20.83 -0.68 -34.97
CA SER A 73 21.26 -2.05 -35.32
C SER A 73 20.18 -2.87 -36.03
N GLU A 74 18.91 -2.50 -35.90
CA GLU A 74 17.80 -3.12 -36.62
C GLU A 74 17.37 -2.27 -37.84
N GLY A 75 18.17 -1.29 -38.25
CA GLY A 75 17.88 -0.42 -39.39
C GLY A 75 16.81 0.66 -39.14
N ILE A 76 16.39 0.85 -37.89
CA ILE A 76 15.41 1.87 -37.49
C ILE A 76 16.15 3.18 -37.18
N VAL A 77 16.47 3.96 -38.21
CA VAL A 77 17.21 5.23 -38.08
C VAL A 77 16.25 6.40 -37.88
N LEU A 78 16.32 7.05 -36.71
CA LEU A 78 15.43 8.16 -36.38
C LEU A 78 15.81 9.44 -37.15
N PRO A 79 14.88 10.06 -37.90
CA PRO A 79 15.16 11.31 -38.60
C PRO A 79 15.42 12.47 -37.64
N LYS A 80 16.36 13.36 -37.98
CA LYS A 80 16.68 14.56 -37.18
C LYS A 80 15.47 15.46 -36.93
N THR A 81 14.49 15.47 -37.83
CA THR A 81 13.24 16.23 -37.67
C THR A 81 12.37 15.76 -36.50
N ARG A 82 12.59 14.55 -35.99
CA ARG A 82 11.88 13.98 -34.84
C ARG A 82 12.63 14.21 -33.52
N VAL A 83 13.93 14.48 -33.59
CA VAL A 83 14.79 14.79 -32.45
C VAL A 83 14.55 16.23 -32.01
N GLN A 84 14.06 16.41 -30.79
CA GLN A 84 13.85 17.73 -30.21
C GLN A 84 15.12 18.30 -29.62
N GLN A 85 15.94 17.43 -29.02
CA GLN A 85 17.22 17.83 -28.45
C GLN A 85 18.17 16.65 -28.24
N GLU A 86 19.46 16.90 -28.41
CA GLU A 86 20.53 16.02 -27.91
C GLU A 86 20.92 16.44 -26.50
N ILE A 87 21.14 15.46 -25.63
CA ILE A 87 21.45 15.64 -24.21
C ILE A 87 22.86 15.13 -23.94
N ASP A 88 23.71 16.02 -23.44
CA ASP A 88 25.11 15.75 -23.13
C ASP A 88 25.33 15.42 -21.64
N GLY A 89 24.38 15.81 -20.77
CA GLY A 89 24.55 15.67 -19.33
C GLY A 89 23.27 15.67 -18.51
N TYR A 90 23.43 15.39 -17.22
CA TYR A 90 22.37 15.46 -16.22
C TYR A 90 22.81 16.35 -15.07
N TYR A 91 21.88 17.04 -14.45
CA TYR A 91 22.11 17.78 -13.22
C TYR A 91 21.24 17.20 -12.11
N PHE A 92 21.83 16.73 -11.02
CA PHE A 92 21.09 16.13 -9.92
C PHE A 92 20.90 17.16 -8.81
N GLN A 93 19.68 17.68 -8.67
CA GLN A 93 19.28 18.68 -7.69
C GLN A 93 18.63 18.03 -6.47
N THR A 94 19.14 18.35 -5.28
CA THR A 94 18.57 17.93 -4.00
C THR A 94 17.91 19.11 -3.27
N GLN A 95 17.52 18.94 -2.01
CA GLN A 95 16.83 19.98 -1.24
C GLN A 95 17.59 21.32 -1.18
N GLU A 96 18.92 21.28 -1.12
CA GLU A 96 19.74 22.48 -0.92
C GLU A 96 20.77 22.68 -2.04
N ARG A 97 21.39 21.59 -2.49
CA ARG A 97 22.52 21.61 -3.43
C ARG A 97 22.26 20.70 -4.61
N GLY A 98 22.94 20.97 -5.72
CA GLY A 98 22.94 20.11 -6.88
C GLY A 98 24.34 19.85 -7.39
N ILE A 99 24.47 18.84 -8.24
CA ILE A 99 25.75 18.45 -8.84
C ILE A 99 25.55 18.05 -10.31
N PRO A 100 26.43 18.50 -11.23
CA PRO A 100 26.45 17.96 -12.58
C PRO A 100 26.93 16.50 -12.55
N LEU A 101 26.29 15.66 -13.35
CA LEU A 101 26.67 14.27 -13.55
C LEU A 101 27.28 14.12 -14.95
N TYR A 102 28.34 13.33 -15.01
CA TYR A 102 29.10 13.10 -16.25
C TYR A 102 29.09 11.63 -16.64
N HIS A 103 29.23 11.38 -17.94
CA HIS A 103 29.37 10.02 -18.42
C HIS A 103 30.59 9.33 -17.77
N PRO A 104 30.47 8.08 -17.28
CA PRO A 104 31.54 7.42 -16.53
C PRO A 104 32.79 7.08 -17.36
N LYS A 105 32.67 7.08 -18.70
CA LYS A 105 33.82 6.97 -19.61
C LYS A 105 34.26 8.38 -20.01
N PRO A 106 35.48 8.83 -19.66
CA PRO A 106 36.01 10.13 -20.05
C PRO A 106 36.00 10.33 -21.58
N GLY A 107 35.63 11.51 -22.05
CA GLY A 107 35.60 11.87 -23.48
C GLY A 107 34.45 11.25 -24.29
N HIS A 108 33.64 10.35 -23.72
CA HIS A 108 32.48 9.76 -24.39
C HIS A 108 31.35 10.79 -24.51
N LYS A 109 30.84 11.00 -25.72
CA LYS A 109 29.66 11.83 -25.97
C LYS A 109 28.41 10.94 -25.95
N PRO A 110 27.53 11.07 -24.94
CA PRO A 110 26.35 10.22 -24.86
C PRO A 110 25.37 10.53 -26.00
N LYS A 111 24.81 9.50 -26.62
CA LYS A 111 23.73 9.64 -27.62
C LYS A 111 22.35 9.63 -26.97
N ILE A 112 22.10 10.54 -26.02
CA ILE A 112 20.78 10.67 -25.37
C ILE A 112 20.00 11.73 -26.11
N ILE A 113 18.77 11.42 -26.50
CA ILE A 113 17.93 12.33 -27.27
C ILE A 113 16.54 12.46 -26.67
N THR A 114 15.93 13.62 -26.85
CA THR A 114 14.55 13.90 -26.45
C THR A 114 13.63 13.97 -27.66
N VAL A 115 12.43 13.42 -27.50
CA VAL A 115 11.40 13.33 -28.54
C VAL A 115 10.04 13.68 -27.96
N PHE A 116 9.11 14.07 -28.83
CA PHE A 116 7.68 13.98 -28.52
C PHE A 116 7.13 12.65 -29.02
N ARG A 117 6.42 11.92 -28.17
CA ARG A 117 5.80 10.64 -28.54
C ARG A 117 4.74 10.84 -29.63
N GLY A 118 3.85 11.83 -29.43
CA GLY A 118 2.91 12.33 -30.43
C GLY A 118 3.44 13.59 -31.12
N ASN A 119 2.58 14.28 -31.88
CA ASN A 119 2.97 15.46 -32.66
C ASN A 119 3.14 16.77 -31.86
N GLY A 120 3.72 16.67 -30.66
CA GLY A 120 4.04 17.80 -29.79
C GLY A 120 2.93 18.24 -28.83
N PRO A 121 3.19 19.29 -28.02
CA PRO A 121 2.27 19.81 -27.02
C PRO A 121 0.96 20.35 -27.62
N ARG A 122 -0.14 20.30 -26.86
CA ARG A 122 -1.49 20.67 -27.30
C ARG A 122 -1.59 22.06 -27.95
N PHE A 123 -0.83 23.02 -27.43
CA PHE A 123 -0.87 24.42 -27.83
C PHE A 123 0.34 24.83 -28.68
N SER A 124 1.05 23.86 -29.26
CA SER A 124 2.22 24.13 -30.10
C SER A 124 1.82 24.72 -31.46
N GLU A 125 2.58 25.70 -31.94
CA GLU A 125 2.41 26.31 -33.27
C GLU A 125 3.12 25.51 -34.39
N LEU A 126 3.92 24.50 -34.05
CA LEU A 126 4.65 23.68 -35.03
C LEU A 126 3.69 23.00 -36.01
N THR A 127 3.97 23.13 -37.31
CA THR A 127 3.17 22.53 -38.39
C THR A 127 3.80 21.27 -38.97
N THR A 128 5.09 21.06 -38.73
CA THR A 128 5.81 19.85 -39.14
C THR A 128 5.43 18.67 -38.26
N ASN A 129 5.35 17.48 -38.86
CA ASN A 129 5.16 16.26 -38.11
C ASN A 129 6.47 15.91 -37.37
N ILE A 130 6.42 15.96 -36.04
CA ILE A 130 7.55 15.70 -35.12
C ILE A 130 7.35 14.45 -34.26
N SER A 131 6.26 13.70 -34.52
CA SER A 131 5.86 12.54 -33.75
C SER A 131 6.85 11.37 -33.90
N PHE A 132 7.31 10.82 -32.77
CA PHE A 132 8.14 9.61 -32.71
C PHE A 132 7.33 8.34 -32.96
N ASP A 133 6.13 8.24 -32.39
CA ASP A 133 5.31 7.03 -32.51
C ASP A 133 4.76 6.90 -33.94
N ASP A 134 4.42 8.02 -34.59
CA ASP A 134 4.04 8.05 -36.01
C ASP A 134 5.18 7.62 -36.95
N PHE A 135 6.42 8.01 -36.64
CA PHE A 135 7.59 7.55 -37.37
C PHE A 135 7.74 6.03 -37.31
N LEU A 136 7.58 5.44 -36.12
CA LEU A 136 7.66 3.98 -35.95
C LEU A 136 6.53 3.26 -36.70
N LEU A 137 5.30 3.79 -36.66
CA LEU A 137 4.18 3.25 -37.42
C LEU A 137 4.41 3.31 -38.93
N THR A 138 4.86 4.46 -39.43
CA THR A 138 5.15 4.65 -40.86
C THR A 138 6.27 3.72 -41.32
N HIS A 139 7.28 3.51 -40.48
CA HIS A 139 8.37 2.57 -40.75
C HIS A 139 7.85 1.15 -40.95
N VAL A 140 7.02 0.63 -40.04
CA VAL A 140 6.48 -0.75 -40.20
C VAL A 140 5.41 -0.87 -41.28
N ALA A 141 4.66 0.21 -41.55
CA ALA A 141 3.76 0.25 -42.69
C ALA A 141 4.52 0.13 -44.02
N SER A 142 5.69 0.78 -44.13
CA SER A 142 6.56 0.64 -45.30
C SER A 142 7.17 -0.77 -45.46
N GLN A 143 7.17 -1.56 -44.38
CA GLN A 143 7.58 -2.97 -44.37
C GLN A 143 6.42 -3.94 -44.66
N GLY A 144 5.20 -3.43 -44.87
CA GLY A 144 4.02 -4.24 -45.23
C GLY A 144 2.98 -4.44 -44.12
N ALA A 145 3.17 -3.86 -42.93
CA ALA A 145 2.13 -3.89 -41.90
C ALA A 145 0.92 -3.02 -42.30
N LYS A 146 -0.30 -3.53 -42.12
CA LYS A 146 -1.54 -2.76 -42.35
C LYS A 146 -1.89 -2.01 -41.06
N VAL A 147 -2.04 -0.70 -41.11
CA VAL A 147 -2.38 0.12 -39.94
C VAL A 147 -3.81 0.64 -40.09
N HIS A 148 -4.68 0.31 -39.15
CA HIS A 148 -6.07 0.80 -39.12
C HIS A 148 -6.32 1.64 -37.88
N SER A 149 -6.94 2.80 -38.09
CA SER A 149 -7.45 3.63 -37.01
C SER A 149 -8.74 3.00 -36.47
N SER A 150 -8.63 2.23 -35.38
CA SER A 150 -9.72 1.43 -34.85
C SER A 150 -9.55 1.15 -33.36
N ILE A 151 -10.64 1.25 -32.61
CA ILE A 151 -10.65 0.97 -31.17
C ILE A 151 -11.11 -0.47 -30.97
N VAL A 152 -10.25 -1.31 -30.39
CA VAL A 152 -10.63 -2.67 -30.00
C VAL A 152 -11.48 -2.63 -28.73
N GLU A 153 -12.66 -3.25 -28.79
CA GLU A 153 -13.61 -3.32 -27.68
C GLU A 153 -13.52 -4.66 -26.94
N GLU A 154 -13.34 -5.77 -27.66
CA GLU A 154 -13.37 -7.13 -27.11
C GLU A 154 -12.37 -8.05 -27.83
N ILE A 155 -11.82 -9.00 -27.06
CA ILE A 155 -10.97 -10.08 -27.55
C ILE A 155 -11.58 -11.39 -27.02
N ASP A 156 -12.05 -12.24 -27.92
CA ASP A 156 -12.62 -13.54 -27.59
C ASP A 156 -11.60 -14.63 -27.90
N LEU A 157 -11.00 -15.12 -26.82
CA LEU A 157 -10.04 -16.21 -26.88
C LEU A 157 -10.78 -17.53 -27.15
N PRO A 158 -10.23 -18.39 -28.02
CA PRO A 158 -10.88 -19.64 -28.37
C PRO A 158 -10.86 -20.63 -27.21
N LYS A 159 -11.90 -21.48 -27.13
CA LYS A 159 -11.95 -22.60 -26.15
C LYS A 159 -11.04 -23.75 -26.58
N ASP A 160 -11.03 -24.07 -27.87
CA ASP A 160 -10.06 -24.99 -28.47
C ASP A 160 -8.83 -24.19 -28.93
N PRO A 161 -7.61 -24.50 -28.48
CA PRO A 161 -6.42 -23.77 -28.91
C PRO A 161 -6.12 -23.85 -30.42
N GLN A 162 -6.75 -24.76 -31.18
CA GLN A 162 -6.64 -24.82 -32.63
C GLN A 162 -7.46 -23.73 -33.35
N ASP A 163 -8.53 -23.22 -32.73
CA ASP A 163 -9.39 -22.21 -33.33
C ASP A 163 -8.74 -20.83 -33.41
N LEU A 164 -9.25 -19.98 -34.29
CA LEU A 164 -8.81 -18.59 -34.44
C LEU A 164 -9.29 -17.72 -33.28
N VAL A 165 -8.53 -16.66 -32.97
CA VAL A 165 -8.92 -15.63 -32.01
C VAL A 165 -9.84 -14.64 -32.69
N ASN A 166 -10.94 -14.28 -32.02
CA ASN A 166 -11.88 -13.29 -32.53
C ASN A 166 -11.67 -11.93 -31.86
N ILE A 167 -11.72 -10.86 -32.65
CA ILE A 167 -11.60 -9.49 -32.16
C ILE A 167 -12.81 -8.69 -32.62
N VAL A 168 -13.35 -7.89 -31.69
CA VAL A 168 -14.40 -6.93 -31.98
C VAL A 168 -13.81 -5.53 -31.84
N TYR A 169 -13.94 -4.73 -32.89
CA TYR A 169 -13.37 -3.40 -32.97
C TYR A 169 -14.36 -2.41 -33.59
N LYS A 170 -14.12 -1.13 -33.35
CA LYS A 170 -14.94 -0.03 -33.84
C LYS A 170 -14.12 0.80 -34.84
N GLU A 171 -14.64 0.90 -36.06
CA GLU A 171 -14.08 1.70 -37.14
C GLU A 171 -15.14 2.70 -37.61
N ALA A 172 -14.82 4.00 -37.58
CA ALA A 172 -15.75 5.07 -37.96
C ALA A 172 -17.14 4.98 -37.29
N GLY A 173 -17.20 4.52 -36.04
CA GLY A 173 -18.47 4.37 -35.32
C GLY A 173 -19.14 2.99 -35.45
N ILE A 174 -18.70 2.16 -36.40
CA ILE A 174 -19.32 0.88 -36.74
C ILE A 174 -18.57 -0.26 -36.06
N ARG A 175 -19.31 -1.14 -35.35
CA ARG A 175 -18.77 -2.34 -34.71
C ARG A 175 -18.54 -3.42 -35.77
N LYS A 176 -17.31 -3.89 -35.89
CA LYS A 176 -16.87 -4.95 -36.81
C LYS A 176 -16.22 -6.09 -36.03
N LYS A 177 -16.17 -7.27 -36.66
CA LYS A 177 -15.53 -8.47 -36.11
C LYS A 177 -14.56 -9.05 -37.12
N MET A 178 -13.44 -9.56 -36.65
CA MET A 178 -12.48 -10.31 -37.46
C MET A 178 -11.84 -11.45 -36.66
N SER A 179 -11.36 -12.47 -37.38
CA SER A 179 -10.68 -13.63 -36.80
C SER A 179 -9.23 -13.67 -37.23
N THR A 180 -8.33 -14.12 -36.36
CA THR A 180 -6.88 -14.12 -36.63
C THR A 180 -6.14 -15.26 -35.94
N ASP A 181 -4.96 -15.62 -36.42
CA ASP A 181 -4.16 -16.70 -35.86
C ASP A 181 -3.50 -16.35 -34.54
N LEU A 182 -3.16 -15.08 -34.33
CA LEU A 182 -2.49 -14.58 -33.14
C LEU A 182 -2.89 -13.13 -32.83
N VAL A 183 -3.12 -12.84 -31.56
CA VAL A 183 -3.35 -11.47 -31.06
C VAL A 183 -2.24 -11.04 -30.11
N VAL A 184 -1.75 -9.82 -30.31
CA VAL A 184 -0.66 -9.23 -29.53
C VAL A 184 -1.16 -7.96 -28.86
N GLY A 185 -1.25 -7.98 -27.53
CA GLY A 185 -1.65 -6.82 -26.73
C GLY A 185 -0.48 -5.87 -26.48
N ALA A 186 -0.45 -4.74 -27.18
CA ALA A 186 0.58 -3.70 -27.09
C ALA A 186 0.00 -2.33 -26.66
N PHE A 187 -1.13 -2.34 -25.95
CA PHE A 187 -1.96 -1.16 -25.64
C PHE A 187 -1.56 -0.41 -24.34
N GLY A 188 -0.55 -0.88 -23.61
CA GLY A 188 -0.07 -0.27 -22.35
C GLY A 188 -1.10 -0.30 -21.21
N LEU A 189 -0.97 0.57 -20.20
CA LEU A 189 -1.85 0.56 -19.01
C LEU A 189 -3.01 1.58 -19.05
N ASN A 190 -3.01 2.47 -20.03
CA ASN A 190 -3.96 3.59 -20.10
C ASN A 190 -5.15 3.28 -21.04
N THR A 191 -5.76 2.10 -20.86
CA THR A 191 -6.91 1.65 -21.67
C THR A 191 -7.97 0.94 -20.82
N SER A 192 -9.24 1.08 -21.23
CA SER A 192 -10.36 0.32 -20.65
C SER A 192 -10.37 -1.15 -21.06
N LEU A 193 -9.63 -1.53 -22.11
CA LEU A 193 -9.57 -2.90 -22.62
C LEU A 193 -9.01 -3.87 -21.57
N ILE A 194 -8.06 -3.43 -20.74
CA ILE A 194 -7.52 -4.24 -19.64
C ILE A 194 -8.63 -4.78 -18.74
N LYS A 195 -9.60 -3.94 -18.36
CA LYS A 195 -10.71 -4.34 -17.47
C LYS A 195 -11.59 -5.43 -18.07
N ARG A 196 -11.60 -5.56 -19.40
CA ARG A 196 -12.36 -6.58 -20.14
C ARG A 196 -11.57 -7.88 -20.32
N ILE A 197 -10.24 -7.84 -20.18
CA ILE A 197 -9.36 -9.01 -20.23
C ILE A 197 -9.14 -9.58 -18.82
N VAL A 198 -9.01 -8.72 -17.81
CA VAL A 198 -8.92 -9.09 -16.39
C VAL A 198 -10.20 -9.82 -15.96
N GLY A 199 -10.04 -10.99 -15.33
CA GLY A 199 -11.16 -11.83 -14.89
C GLY A 199 -11.65 -12.85 -15.93
N LYS A 200 -11.07 -12.88 -17.14
CA LYS A 200 -11.26 -14.00 -18.09
C LYS A 200 -10.51 -15.25 -17.61
N GLU A 201 -10.95 -16.43 -18.06
CA GLU A 201 -10.56 -17.75 -17.55
C GLU A 201 -9.04 -18.04 -17.54
N PHE A 202 -8.24 -17.40 -18.40
CA PHE A 202 -6.80 -17.70 -18.52
C PHE A 202 -5.90 -17.01 -17.46
N GLY A 203 -6.46 -16.21 -16.56
CA GLY A 203 -5.77 -15.80 -15.33
C GLY A 203 -4.81 -14.61 -15.43
N TYR A 204 -4.95 -13.76 -16.45
CA TYR A 204 -4.21 -12.48 -16.52
C TYR A 204 -4.54 -11.56 -15.34
N GLN A 205 -3.51 -11.00 -14.71
CA GLN A 205 -3.63 -9.92 -13.73
C GLN A 205 -2.74 -8.76 -14.14
N GLU A 206 -3.33 -7.55 -14.18
CA GLU A 206 -2.60 -6.33 -14.51
C GLU A 206 -1.44 -6.07 -13.52
N PRO A 207 -0.32 -5.48 -13.97
CA PRO A 207 0.72 -5.06 -13.05
C PRO A 207 0.21 -3.93 -12.15
N GLU A 208 0.72 -3.88 -10.91
CA GLU A 208 0.56 -2.73 -10.06
C GLU A 208 1.12 -1.49 -10.77
N SER A 209 0.42 -0.37 -10.63
CA SER A 209 0.77 0.87 -11.33
C SER A 209 0.56 2.10 -10.45
N VAL A 210 1.27 3.17 -10.79
CA VAL A 210 1.13 4.48 -10.16
C VAL A 210 0.91 5.53 -11.25
N ARG A 211 0.08 6.54 -10.97
CA ARG A 211 -0.08 7.71 -11.84
C ARG A 211 1.09 8.66 -11.67
N THR A 212 1.70 9.02 -12.79
CA THR A 212 2.72 10.08 -12.86
C THR A 212 2.07 11.37 -13.39
N CYS A 213 2.85 12.44 -13.51
CA CYS A 213 2.40 13.67 -14.17
C CYS A 213 3.46 14.12 -15.17
N ASN A 214 3.06 14.30 -16.43
CA ASN A 214 3.87 14.97 -17.44
C ASN A 214 3.21 16.28 -17.86
N ALA A 215 3.96 17.37 -17.83
CA ALA A 215 3.49 18.69 -18.26
C ALA A 215 4.53 19.37 -19.17
N GLU A 216 4.08 20.05 -20.22
CA GLU A 216 4.96 20.72 -21.18
C GLU A 216 4.95 22.24 -20.93
N LEU A 217 6.08 22.80 -20.51
CA LEU A 217 6.24 24.23 -20.25
C LEU A 217 6.88 24.90 -21.46
N HIS A 218 6.17 25.83 -22.08
CA HIS A 218 6.76 26.67 -23.13
C HIS A 218 7.62 27.77 -22.48
N LEU A 219 8.94 27.67 -22.62
CA LEU A 219 9.90 28.65 -22.10
C LEU A 219 10.63 29.41 -23.23
N GLY A 220 10.53 28.92 -24.47
CA GLY A 220 11.19 29.50 -25.64
C GLY A 220 12.63 29.00 -25.81
N ARG A 221 13.05 28.85 -27.07
CA ARG A 221 14.35 28.27 -27.42
C ARG A 221 15.54 28.96 -26.78
N SER A 222 15.57 30.29 -26.84
CA SER A 222 16.70 31.09 -26.35
C SER A 222 16.91 30.89 -24.85
N TYR A 223 15.82 30.92 -24.07
CA TYR A 223 15.87 30.68 -22.63
C TYR A 223 16.34 29.26 -22.31
N ILE A 224 15.83 28.25 -23.04
CA ILE A 224 16.24 26.86 -22.84
C ILE A 224 17.72 26.66 -23.17
N GLN A 225 18.21 27.24 -24.27
CA GLN A 225 19.61 27.15 -24.66
C GLN A 225 20.54 27.80 -23.64
N GLU A 226 20.14 28.93 -23.06
CA GLU A 226 20.92 29.67 -22.05
C GLU A 226 20.93 28.95 -20.68
N HIS A 227 19.76 28.50 -20.19
CA HIS A 227 19.61 28.03 -18.81
C HIS A 227 19.65 26.51 -18.63
N PHE A 228 19.19 25.75 -19.63
CA PHE A 228 19.18 24.29 -19.59
C PHE A 228 20.28 23.68 -20.46
N SER A 229 20.67 24.38 -21.54
CA SER A 229 21.60 23.88 -22.56
C SER A 229 21.21 22.45 -22.94
N LYS A 230 22.16 21.51 -23.02
CA LYS A 230 21.93 20.07 -23.29
C LYS A 230 21.85 19.23 -22.02
N THR A 231 21.21 19.73 -20.95
CA THR A 231 21.19 19.06 -19.63
C THR A 231 19.77 18.78 -19.12
N ILE A 232 19.53 17.53 -18.70
CA ILE A 232 18.30 17.14 -17.98
C ILE A 232 18.51 17.38 -16.48
N TYR A 233 17.62 18.14 -15.85
CA TYR A 233 17.66 18.35 -14.40
C TYR A 233 16.78 17.30 -13.72
N VAL A 234 17.34 16.54 -12.79
CA VAL A 234 16.64 15.53 -11.98
C VAL A 234 16.58 16.01 -10.55
N PHE A 235 15.41 15.95 -9.94
CA PHE A 235 15.10 16.55 -8.65
C PHE A 235 14.74 15.49 -7.61
N ALA A 236 15.43 15.53 -6.47
CA ALA A 236 15.14 14.78 -5.26
C ALA A 236 14.95 15.76 -4.08
N LEU A 237 13.85 16.51 -4.11
CA LEU A 237 13.59 17.65 -3.22
C LEU A 237 12.94 17.26 -1.87
N GLY A 238 12.79 15.98 -1.58
CA GLY A 238 12.16 15.52 -0.33
C GLY A 238 10.67 15.84 -0.20
N ILE A 239 10.00 16.26 -1.28
CA ILE A 239 8.54 16.46 -1.34
C ILE A 239 7.87 15.09 -1.21
N LYS A 240 7.16 14.85 -0.11
CA LYS A 240 6.81 13.48 0.35
C LYS A 240 6.08 12.61 -0.70
N PRO A 241 5.07 13.10 -1.44
CA PRO A 241 4.39 12.30 -2.47
C PRO A 241 5.27 12.02 -3.70
N ILE A 242 6.25 12.89 -3.98
CA ILE A 242 7.11 12.84 -5.17
C ILE A 242 8.37 12.03 -4.87
N LYS A 243 8.55 10.93 -5.58
CA LYS A 243 9.75 10.11 -5.49
C LYS A 243 10.94 10.81 -6.15
N PHE A 244 10.74 11.29 -7.38
CA PHE A 244 11.66 12.18 -8.08
C PHE A 244 10.91 12.94 -9.17
N ALA A 245 11.51 14.04 -9.62
CA ALA A 245 10.99 14.84 -10.72
C ALA A 245 12.10 15.14 -11.73
N ALA A 246 11.75 15.54 -12.94
CA ALA A 246 12.72 15.95 -13.95
C ALA A 246 12.22 17.12 -14.80
N PHE A 247 13.14 18.02 -15.17
CA PHE A 247 13.00 18.99 -16.25
C PHE A 247 13.82 18.51 -17.44
N ILE A 248 13.14 18.26 -18.55
CA ILE A 248 13.70 17.66 -19.75
C ILE A 248 13.56 18.66 -20.89
N PRO A 249 14.65 19.25 -21.40
CA PRO A 249 14.57 20.24 -22.47
C PRO A 249 14.26 19.58 -23.83
N LYS A 250 13.36 20.21 -24.59
CA LYS A 250 12.80 19.74 -25.86
C LYS A 250 12.50 20.92 -26.78
N GLY A 251 13.53 21.42 -27.46
CA GLY A 251 13.36 22.56 -28.37
C GLY A 251 12.88 23.79 -27.61
N ASP A 252 11.63 24.20 -27.83
CA ASP A 252 11.04 25.40 -27.22
C ASP A 252 10.33 25.11 -25.88
N TYR A 253 10.32 23.84 -25.47
CA TYR A 253 9.63 23.35 -24.29
C TYR A 253 10.56 22.70 -23.27
N VAL A 254 10.16 22.74 -21.99
CA VAL A 254 10.68 21.87 -20.94
C VAL A 254 9.57 20.95 -20.48
N THR A 255 9.77 19.65 -20.64
CA THR A 255 8.87 18.65 -20.06
C THR A 255 9.18 18.50 -18.58
N VAL A 256 8.17 18.73 -17.75
CA VAL A 256 8.16 18.38 -16.33
C VAL A 256 7.60 16.98 -16.18
N SER A 257 8.40 16.06 -15.63
CA SER A 257 7.97 14.70 -15.30
C SER A 257 8.03 14.48 -13.80
N LEU A 258 6.89 14.14 -13.18
CA LEU A 258 6.79 13.86 -11.75
C LEU A 258 6.41 12.39 -11.55
N ILE A 259 7.25 11.69 -10.79
CA ILE A 259 7.03 10.28 -10.45
C ILE A 259 6.79 10.18 -8.96
N GLY A 260 5.66 9.61 -8.57
CA GLY A 260 5.22 9.51 -7.18
C GLY A 260 5.55 8.19 -6.51
N LYS A 261 5.54 8.20 -5.17
CA LYS A 261 5.40 6.99 -4.34
C LYS A 261 3.95 6.50 -4.30
N GLU A 262 3.05 7.40 -4.66
CA GLU A 262 1.60 7.25 -4.78
C GLU A 262 1.13 8.07 -5.99
N ASP A 263 -0.16 8.00 -6.33
CA ASP A 263 -0.72 8.67 -7.51
C ASP A 263 -0.48 10.18 -7.48
N ILE A 264 0.18 10.69 -8.52
CA ILE A 264 0.44 12.13 -8.68
C ILE A 264 -0.81 12.85 -9.18
N THR A 265 -1.09 14.01 -8.60
CA THR A 265 -2.20 14.89 -8.95
C THR A 265 -1.71 16.24 -9.45
N LYS A 266 -2.61 17.07 -10.00
CA LYS A 266 -2.30 18.45 -10.37
C LYS A 266 -1.82 19.29 -9.18
N ALA A 267 -2.29 19.00 -7.96
CA ALA A 267 -1.85 19.70 -6.75
C ALA A 267 -0.36 19.46 -6.47
N HIS A 268 0.12 18.23 -6.67
CA HIS A 268 1.54 17.90 -6.52
C HIS A 268 2.41 18.62 -7.56
N LEU A 269 1.92 18.80 -8.80
CA LEU A 269 2.61 19.64 -9.78
C LEU A 269 2.72 21.09 -9.30
N VAL A 270 1.64 21.67 -8.79
CA VAL A 270 1.66 23.05 -8.27
C VAL A 270 2.60 23.17 -7.08
N GLU A 271 2.63 22.19 -6.18
CA GLU A 271 3.57 22.15 -5.04
C GLU A 271 5.03 22.10 -5.53
N PHE A 272 5.33 21.21 -6.47
CA PHE A 272 6.66 21.09 -7.07
C PHE A 272 7.12 22.38 -7.74
N MET A 273 6.26 23.02 -8.53
CA MET A 273 6.57 24.26 -9.25
C MET A 273 6.79 25.47 -8.31
N LYS A 274 6.32 25.40 -7.06
CA LYS A 274 6.54 26.42 -6.03
C LYS A 274 7.83 26.21 -5.22
N HIS A 275 8.53 25.10 -5.41
CA HIS A 275 9.76 24.85 -4.68
C HIS A 275 10.85 25.86 -5.09
N PRO A 276 11.59 26.49 -4.15
CA PRO A 276 12.55 27.55 -4.48
C PRO A 276 13.57 27.15 -5.56
N LYS A 277 14.15 25.94 -5.44
CA LYS A 277 15.09 25.41 -6.44
C LYS A 277 14.49 25.13 -7.82
N VAL A 278 13.17 24.98 -7.90
CA VAL A 278 12.46 24.84 -9.19
C VAL A 278 12.17 26.23 -9.75
N CYS A 279 11.72 27.17 -8.92
CA CYS A 279 11.48 28.56 -9.34
C CYS A 279 12.76 29.25 -9.85
N GLU A 280 13.93 28.93 -9.28
CA GLU A 280 15.24 29.45 -9.73
C GLU A 280 15.56 29.11 -11.20
N LEU A 281 14.96 28.05 -11.76
CA LEU A 281 15.19 27.62 -13.15
C LEU A 281 14.16 28.20 -14.13
N LEU A 282 13.15 28.91 -13.64
CA LEU A 282 12.07 29.49 -14.45
C LEU A 282 12.33 30.98 -14.69
N PRO A 283 11.82 31.56 -15.80
CA PRO A 283 11.98 32.98 -16.06
C PRO A 283 11.45 33.84 -14.91
N ARG A 284 12.06 35.00 -14.66
CA ARG A 284 11.60 35.91 -13.59
C ARG A 284 10.14 36.30 -13.80
N GLY A 285 9.32 36.16 -12.76
CA GLY A 285 7.88 36.45 -12.82
C GLY A 285 7.04 35.39 -13.56
N TRP A 286 7.64 34.28 -13.99
CA TRP A 286 6.91 33.20 -14.64
C TRP A 286 5.91 32.55 -13.69
N SER A 287 4.72 32.24 -14.21
CA SER A 287 3.67 31.54 -13.48
C SER A 287 3.09 30.43 -14.34
N LEU A 288 2.56 29.39 -13.69
CA LEU A 288 2.01 28.23 -14.38
C LEU A 288 0.79 28.64 -15.23
N PRO A 289 0.82 28.46 -16.57
CA PRO A 289 -0.28 28.86 -17.44
C PRO A 289 -1.58 28.09 -17.13
N LYS A 290 -2.72 28.73 -17.40
CA LYS A 290 -4.04 28.06 -17.35
C LYS A 290 -4.15 26.98 -18.42
N ASP A 291 -3.69 27.31 -19.63
CA ASP A 291 -3.69 26.44 -20.80
C ASP A 291 -2.35 25.69 -20.89
N LEU A 292 -2.27 24.61 -20.11
CA LEU A 292 -1.09 23.76 -20.02
C LEU A 292 -1.36 22.39 -20.66
N CYS A 293 -0.45 21.91 -21.50
CA CYS A 293 -0.47 20.51 -21.94
C CYS A 293 -0.01 19.62 -20.78
N ILE A 294 -0.94 18.93 -20.13
CA ILE A 294 -0.72 18.09 -18.95
C ILE A 294 -1.41 16.73 -19.11
N CYS A 295 -0.78 15.67 -18.60
CA CYS A 295 -1.36 14.32 -18.58
C CYS A 295 -0.89 13.53 -17.34
N PHE A 296 -1.69 12.53 -16.96
CA PHE A 296 -1.47 11.71 -15.76
C PHE A 296 -1.41 10.22 -16.10
N PRO A 297 -0.39 9.76 -16.82
CA PRO A 297 -0.32 8.38 -17.29
C PRO A 297 0.00 7.43 -16.14
N LYS A 298 -0.48 6.19 -16.25
CA LYS A 298 -0.01 5.08 -15.42
C LYS A 298 1.33 4.55 -15.92
N ILE A 299 2.24 4.24 -14.99
CA ILE A 299 3.44 3.44 -15.24
C ILE A 299 3.42 2.16 -14.38
N PRO A 300 3.99 1.04 -14.83
CA PRO A 300 4.05 -0.18 -14.01
C PRO A 300 5.10 -0.04 -12.90
N ILE A 301 4.76 -0.53 -11.72
CA ILE A 301 5.68 -0.70 -10.58
C ILE A 301 5.89 -2.17 -10.20
N SER A 302 5.11 -3.07 -10.80
CA SER A 302 5.34 -4.52 -10.80
C SER A 302 5.20 -5.08 -12.23
N HIS A 303 5.11 -6.40 -12.38
CA HIS A 303 4.86 -7.08 -13.64
C HIS A 303 3.55 -7.85 -13.57
N ALA A 304 2.91 -8.05 -14.74
CA ALA A 304 1.66 -8.76 -14.86
C ALA A 304 1.81 -10.24 -14.49
N ALA A 305 0.76 -10.85 -13.92
CA ALA A 305 0.69 -12.31 -13.82
C ALA A 305 0.03 -12.88 -15.09
N HIS A 306 0.61 -13.94 -15.64
CA HIS A 306 0.12 -14.64 -16.85
C HIS A 306 -0.25 -13.71 -18.05
N PRO A 307 0.70 -12.91 -18.59
CA PRO A 307 0.45 -12.02 -19.72
C PRO A 307 0.38 -12.74 -21.09
N TYR A 308 0.00 -14.01 -21.13
CA TYR A 308 -0.05 -14.81 -22.34
C TYR A 308 -1.00 -16.00 -22.17
N THR A 309 -1.48 -16.54 -23.29
CA THR A 309 -2.15 -17.84 -23.39
C THR A 309 -2.05 -18.34 -24.85
N ASN A 310 -2.78 -19.38 -25.22
CA ASN A 310 -2.80 -19.88 -26.59
C ASN A 310 -3.25 -18.76 -27.54
N ARG A 311 -2.45 -18.48 -28.58
CA ARG A 311 -2.70 -17.47 -29.61
C ARG A 311 -2.88 -16.05 -29.07
N PHE A 312 -2.38 -15.75 -27.87
CA PHE A 312 -2.41 -14.41 -27.29
C PHE A 312 -1.19 -14.11 -26.42
N VAL A 313 -0.59 -12.93 -26.62
CA VAL A 313 0.53 -12.45 -25.78
C VAL A 313 0.45 -10.95 -25.56
N MET A 314 0.68 -10.48 -24.34
CA MET A 314 0.84 -9.05 -24.03
C MET A 314 2.32 -8.68 -23.95
N ILE A 315 2.66 -7.48 -24.41
CA ILE A 315 4.02 -6.93 -24.43
C ILE A 315 4.06 -5.48 -23.90
N GLY A 316 5.26 -4.96 -23.65
CA GLY A 316 5.46 -3.63 -23.08
C GLY A 316 4.88 -3.50 -21.67
N ASP A 317 4.38 -2.30 -21.33
CA ASP A 317 3.91 -1.94 -19.98
C ASP A 317 2.70 -2.76 -19.50
N ALA A 318 1.92 -3.36 -20.41
CA ALA A 318 0.81 -4.26 -20.04
C ALA A 318 1.29 -5.64 -19.56
N SER A 319 2.56 -5.98 -19.79
CA SER A 319 3.19 -7.24 -19.39
C SER A 319 4.29 -7.01 -18.36
N ILE A 320 5.46 -6.54 -18.80
CA ILE A 320 6.61 -6.28 -17.93
C ILE A 320 7.49 -5.19 -18.52
N SER A 321 7.86 -4.21 -17.70
CA SER A 321 8.84 -3.19 -18.05
C SER A 321 9.76 -2.87 -16.88
N ARG A 322 10.89 -2.22 -17.18
CA ARG A 322 11.83 -1.77 -16.16
C ARG A 322 11.19 -0.64 -15.34
N THR A 323 11.23 -0.77 -14.01
CA THR A 323 10.58 0.18 -13.10
C THR A 323 11.24 1.55 -13.18
N TYR A 324 10.47 2.62 -13.38
CA TYR A 324 10.89 4.03 -13.35
C TYR A 324 11.93 4.51 -14.40
N LYS A 325 12.48 3.65 -15.25
CA LYS A 325 13.36 4.04 -16.38
C LYS A 325 13.23 3.08 -17.56
N ASN A 326 13.65 3.53 -18.75
CA ASN A 326 13.76 2.70 -19.97
C ASN A 326 12.47 1.95 -20.38
N GLY A 327 11.30 2.59 -20.25
CA GLY A 327 10.03 1.97 -20.67
C GLY A 327 9.99 1.62 -22.16
N ILE A 328 10.50 2.50 -23.04
CA ILE A 328 10.53 2.26 -24.50
C ILE A 328 11.54 1.16 -24.86
N GLU A 329 12.67 1.08 -24.17
CA GLU A 329 13.62 -0.02 -24.36
C GLU A 329 13.05 -1.36 -23.88
N SER A 330 12.29 -1.35 -22.77
CA SER A 330 11.57 -2.55 -22.32
C SER A 330 10.52 -3.01 -23.33
N ALA A 331 9.85 -2.06 -24.00
CA ALA A 331 8.94 -2.35 -25.11
C ALA A 331 9.67 -3.00 -26.30
N PHE A 332 10.86 -2.50 -26.66
CA PHE A 332 11.71 -3.11 -27.69
C PHE A 332 12.12 -4.54 -27.33
N ASP A 333 12.63 -4.75 -26.12
CA ASP A 333 13.11 -6.06 -25.68
C ASP A 333 11.97 -7.09 -25.57
N THR A 334 10.81 -6.70 -25.04
CA THR A 334 9.65 -7.59 -24.94
C THR A 334 9.03 -7.90 -26.31
N ALA A 335 8.97 -6.92 -27.22
CA ALA A 335 8.54 -7.12 -28.59
C ALA A 335 9.42 -8.15 -29.32
N ARG A 336 10.75 -8.00 -29.21
CA ARG A 336 11.71 -8.93 -29.82
C ARG A 336 11.56 -10.35 -29.28
N LEU A 337 11.48 -10.51 -27.96
CA LEU A 337 11.32 -11.82 -27.32
C LEU A 337 10.02 -12.51 -27.75
N ALA A 338 8.92 -11.76 -27.84
CA ALA A 338 7.64 -12.30 -28.29
C ALA A 338 7.71 -12.73 -29.76
N ALA A 339 8.28 -11.89 -30.63
CA ALA A 339 8.47 -12.20 -32.05
C ALA A 339 9.34 -13.45 -32.25
N GLN A 340 10.49 -13.54 -31.59
CA GLN A 340 11.36 -14.72 -31.64
C GLN A 340 10.64 -15.99 -31.19
N THR A 341 9.86 -15.91 -30.12
CA THR A 341 9.11 -17.06 -29.59
C THR A 341 8.16 -17.65 -30.62
N ILE A 342 7.48 -16.80 -31.40
CA ILE A 342 6.50 -17.21 -32.40
C ILE A 342 7.14 -18.13 -33.46
N PHE A 343 8.34 -17.80 -33.92
CA PHE A 343 9.03 -18.55 -34.97
C PHE A 343 9.88 -19.71 -34.44
N GLU A 344 10.57 -19.52 -33.32
CA GLU A 344 11.47 -20.53 -32.76
C GLU A 344 10.73 -21.64 -31.99
N ARG A 345 9.55 -21.33 -31.42
CA ARG A 345 8.82 -22.23 -30.53
C ARG A 345 7.38 -22.46 -30.96
N GLY A 346 6.62 -21.39 -31.15
CA GLY A 346 5.19 -21.47 -31.46
C GLY A 346 4.37 -20.41 -30.74
N ILE A 347 3.05 -20.55 -30.86
CA ILE A 347 2.03 -19.62 -30.35
C ILE A 347 1.15 -20.25 -29.26
N SER A 348 1.58 -21.37 -28.67
CA SER A 348 0.89 -21.95 -27.52
C SER A 348 1.22 -21.21 -26.23
N GLU A 349 0.38 -21.39 -25.21
CA GLU A 349 0.64 -20.86 -23.86
C GLU A 349 2.01 -21.32 -23.31
N GLU A 350 2.35 -22.59 -23.51
CA GLU A 350 3.61 -23.16 -23.02
C GLU A 350 4.82 -22.62 -23.79
N ASP A 351 4.66 -22.30 -25.08
CA ASP A 351 5.70 -21.66 -25.88
C ASP A 351 5.93 -20.22 -25.42
N PHE A 352 4.88 -19.43 -25.22
CA PHE A 352 5.00 -18.07 -24.68
C PHE A 352 5.56 -18.07 -23.25
N LYS A 353 5.20 -19.03 -22.41
CA LYS A 353 5.80 -19.19 -21.08
C LYS A 353 7.30 -19.38 -21.15
N LYS A 354 7.77 -20.26 -22.03
CA LYS A 354 9.19 -20.67 -22.13
C LYS A 354 10.04 -19.69 -22.93
N GLY A 355 9.55 -19.22 -24.08
CA GLY A 355 10.28 -18.36 -25.01
C GLY A 355 10.18 -16.88 -24.71
N TYR A 356 9.03 -16.42 -24.21
CA TYR A 356 8.80 -14.99 -23.99
C TYR A 356 8.87 -14.63 -22.51
N TYR A 357 7.96 -15.16 -21.69
CA TYR A 357 7.72 -14.64 -20.35
C TYR A 357 8.84 -14.97 -19.36
N LYS A 358 9.34 -16.21 -19.34
CA LYS A 358 10.50 -16.59 -18.48
C LYS A 358 11.75 -15.76 -18.82
N PRO A 359 12.16 -15.60 -20.09
CA PRO A 359 13.25 -14.70 -20.46
C PRO A 359 12.99 -13.24 -20.08
N ALA A 360 11.78 -12.73 -20.29
CA ALA A 360 11.41 -11.37 -19.90
C ALA A 360 11.50 -11.15 -18.38
N LEU A 361 11.04 -12.12 -17.57
CA LEU A 361 11.21 -12.08 -16.11
C LEU A 361 12.70 -12.07 -15.69
N LYS A 362 13.53 -12.90 -16.33
CA LYS A 362 14.96 -12.93 -16.04
C LYS A 362 15.65 -11.61 -16.40
N LEU A 363 15.27 -11.00 -17.51
CA LEU A 363 15.82 -9.74 -17.99
C LEU A 363 15.36 -8.53 -17.16
N LEU A 364 14.07 -8.46 -16.81
CA LEU A 364 13.45 -7.26 -16.27
C LEU A 364 13.01 -7.40 -14.81
N ALA A 365 12.37 -8.51 -14.41
CA ALA A 365 11.87 -8.64 -13.04
C ALA A 365 12.99 -8.79 -12.00
N GLN A 366 14.04 -9.55 -12.33
CA GLN A 366 15.24 -9.65 -11.50
C GLN A 366 15.91 -8.28 -11.35
N ASP A 367 15.97 -7.50 -12.43
CA ASP A 367 16.53 -6.16 -12.41
C ASP A 367 15.69 -5.19 -11.57
N ASN A 368 14.36 -5.26 -11.70
CA ASN A 368 13.42 -4.45 -10.91
C ASN A 368 13.51 -4.70 -9.41
N PHE A 369 13.84 -5.93 -8.98
CA PHE A 369 14.11 -6.22 -7.57
C PHE A 369 15.27 -5.37 -7.03
N PHE A 370 16.40 -5.34 -7.75
CA PHE A 370 17.55 -4.49 -7.38
C PHE A 370 17.21 -3.00 -7.50
N GLY A 371 16.41 -2.62 -8.49
CA GLY A 371 15.92 -1.25 -8.68
C GLY A 371 15.12 -0.76 -7.48
N ASN A 372 14.18 -1.57 -6.97
CA ASN A 372 13.38 -1.22 -5.81
C ASN A 372 14.22 -1.07 -4.52
N LEU A 373 15.21 -1.95 -4.32
CA LEU A 373 16.13 -1.84 -3.19
C LEU A 373 16.99 -0.58 -3.29
N MET A 374 17.59 -0.33 -4.45
CA MET A 374 18.45 0.84 -4.68
C MET A 374 17.66 2.15 -4.58
N LEU A 375 16.44 2.21 -5.13
CA LEU A 375 15.59 3.40 -4.99
C LEU A 375 15.17 3.64 -3.54
N SER A 376 14.97 2.59 -2.74
CA SER A 376 14.70 2.73 -1.31
C SER A 376 15.90 3.30 -0.55
N ILE A 377 17.12 2.89 -0.91
CA ILE A 377 18.37 3.46 -0.38
C ILE A 377 18.50 4.94 -0.79
N ASN A 378 18.23 5.26 -2.06
CA ASN A 378 18.26 6.63 -2.55
C ASN A 378 17.23 7.52 -1.83
N ASP A 379 16.00 7.04 -1.66
CA ASP A 379 14.95 7.76 -0.93
C ASP A 379 15.35 8.03 0.53
N TYR A 380 16.01 7.06 1.18
CA TYR A 380 16.52 7.23 2.53
C TYR A 380 17.65 8.27 2.58
N THR A 381 18.65 8.16 1.69
CA THR A 381 19.80 9.08 1.63
C THR A 381 19.33 10.50 1.33
N THR A 382 18.51 10.69 0.28
CA THR A 382 18.01 12.00 -0.15
C THR A 382 17.05 12.66 0.84
N SER A 383 16.42 11.87 1.73
CA SER A 383 15.63 12.42 2.85
C SER A 383 16.48 13.09 3.94
N ARG A 384 17.79 12.84 3.99
CA ARG A 384 18.72 13.34 5.01
C ARG A 384 19.70 14.36 4.42
N LYS A 385 19.39 15.65 4.59
CA LYS A 385 20.18 16.78 4.07
C LYS A 385 21.69 16.67 4.32
N GLU A 386 22.10 16.38 5.55
CA GLU A 386 23.52 16.30 5.91
C GLU A 386 24.27 15.16 5.19
N LEU A 387 23.64 14.00 4.99
CA LEU A 387 24.26 12.88 4.27
C LEU A 387 24.50 13.24 2.79
N VAL A 388 23.50 13.85 2.18
CA VAL A 388 23.58 14.33 0.79
C VAL A 388 24.65 15.42 0.66
N ASN A 389 24.63 16.41 1.57
CA ASN A 389 25.56 17.53 1.52
C ASN A 389 27.01 17.05 1.65
N VAL A 390 27.31 16.07 2.51
CA VAL A 390 28.65 15.48 2.63
C VAL A 390 29.05 14.72 1.37
N GLN A 391 28.13 13.97 0.74
CA GLN A 391 28.42 13.30 -0.52
C GLN A 391 28.69 14.30 -1.64
N ILE A 392 27.91 15.37 -1.74
CA ILE A 392 28.11 16.45 -2.71
C ILE A 392 29.42 17.20 -2.45
N ASP A 393 29.74 17.51 -1.19
CA ASP A 393 31.00 18.16 -0.80
C ASP A 393 32.19 17.30 -1.19
N HIS A 394 32.12 15.99 -0.95
CA HIS A 394 33.17 15.04 -1.33
C HIS A 394 33.35 14.99 -2.85
N LEU A 395 32.25 14.84 -3.59
CA LEU A 395 32.25 14.84 -5.05
C LEU A 395 32.83 16.13 -5.63
N THR A 396 32.52 17.27 -5.01
CA THR A 396 32.95 18.59 -5.48
C THR A 396 34.42 18.85 -5.16
N LYS A 397 34.88 18.45 -3.96
CA LYS A 397 36.26 18.67 -3.49
C LYS A 397 37.26 17.70 -4.11
N TRP A 398 36.83 16.45 -4.36
CA TRP A 398 37.70 15.36 -4.82
C TRP A 398 37.21 14.76 -6.14
N GLN A 399 36.99 15.59 -7.16
CA GLN A 399 36.37 15.16 -8.43
C GLN A 399 37.09 14.00 -9.13
N ASN A 400 38.42 13.95 -9.03
CA ASN A 400 39.25 12.91 -9.65
C ASN A 400 39.51 11.70 -8.74
N ALA A 401 38.99 11.69 -7.51
CA ALA A 401 39.16 10.55 -6.62
C ALA A 401 38.32 9.36 -7.08
N TRP A 402 38.81 8.14 -6.81
CA TRP A 402 38.19 6.91 -7.27
C TRP A 402 36.74 6.78 -6.80
N GLU A 403 36.46 7.08 -5.54
CA GLU A 403 35.12 7.04 -4.94
C GLU A 403 34.17 8.06 -5.56
N SER A 404 34.66 9.26 -5.92
CA SER A 404 33.87 10.28 -6.59
C SER A 404 33.46 9.84 -7.99
N ILE A 405 34.39 9.23 -8.73
CA ILE A 405 34.12 8.63 -10.04
C ILE A 405 33.08 7.50 -9.91
N GLN A 406 33.16 6.67 -8.87
CA GLN A 406 32.18 5.61 -8.63
C GLN A 406 30.80 6.17 -8.30
N ILE A 407 30.70 7.16 -7.41
CA ILE A 407 29.41 7.77 -7.04
C ILE A 407 28.80 8.50 -8.24
N ASN A 408 29.58 9.25 -9.02
CA ASN A 408 29.13 9.83 -10.29
C ASN A 408 28.64 8.75 -11.26
N SER A 409 29.37 7.64 -11.41
CA SER A 409 28.95 6.50 -12.25
C SER A 409 27.63 5.89 -11.78
N ILE A 410 27.42 5.75 -10.47
CA ILE A 410 26.17 5.25 -9.88
C ILE A 410 25.02 6.19 -10.22
N LEU A 411 25.14 7.49 -9.89
CA LEU A 411 24.11 8.49 -10.12
C LEU A 411 23.79 8.65 -11.62
N TRP A 412 24.81 8.68 -12.48
CA TRP A 412 24.64 8.72 -13.93
C TRP A 412 23.80 7.55 -14.44
N ASN A 413 24.16 6.32 -14.06
CA ASN A 413 23.46 5.11 -14.53
C ASN A 413 22.05 4.95 -13.93
N MET A 414 21.79 5.59 -12.78
CA MET A 414 20.45 5.67 -12.20
C MET A 414 19.50 6.49 -13.07
N VAL A 415 19.98 7.60 -13.66
CA VAL A 415 19.13 8.56 -14.40
C VAL A 415 19.14 8.38 -15.93
N THR A 416 20.20 7.80 -16.49
CA THR A 416 20.36 7.60 -17.95
C THR A 416 19.85 6.24 -18.45
N GLY A 417 19.83 5.25 -17.55
CA GLY A 417 19.43 3.89 -17.92
C GLY A 417 20.45 3.09 -18.72
N ASN A 418 21.71 3.55 -18.83
CA ASN A 418 22.77 2.86 -19.58
C ASN A 418 23.22 1.53 -18.95
N ALA A 419 22.93 1.29 -17.67
CA ALA A 419 23.24 0.06 -16.96
C ALA A 419 22.01 -0.54 -16.27
N SER A 420 22.05 -1.86 -16.08
CA SER A 420 21.05 -2.60 -15.30
C SER A 420 21.07 -2.14 -13.84
N TYR A 421 19.91 -2.18 -13.16
CA TYR A 421 19.87 -1.91 -11.72
C TYR A 421 20.72 -2.87 -10.90
N LYS A 422 20.83 -4.13 -11.33
CA LYS A 422 21.72 -5.12 -10.70
C LYS A 422 23.17 -4.66 -10.69
N GLU A 423 23.70 -4.19 -11.82
CA GLU A 423 25.08 -3.68 -11.91
C GLU A 423 25.30 -2.45 -11.03
N ILE A 424 24.34 -1.52 -11.03
CA ILE A 424 24.39 -0.31 -10.19
C ILE A 424 24.40 -0.70 -8.71
N PHE A 425 23.54 -1.65 -8.31
CA PHE A 425 23.45 -2.10 -6.93
C PHE A 425 24.79 -2.64 -6.40
N PHE A 426 25.48 -3.50 -7.17
CA PHE A 426 26.79 -4.01 -6.76
C PHE A 426 27.87 -2.94 -6.66
N LYS A 427 27.79 -1.85 -7.45
CA LYS A 427 28.65 -0.68 -7.25
C LYS A 427 28.33 0.05 -5.95
N VAL A 428 27.05 0.24 -5.65
CA VAL A 428 26.59 0.89 -4.40
C VAL A 428 27.09 0.13 -3.18
N ILE A 429 26.96 -1.20 -3.15
CA ILE A 429 27.39 -2.04 -2.01
C ILE A 429 28.87 -2.44 -2.05
N SER A 430 29.67 -1.85 -2.93
CA SER A 430 31.09 -2.13 -3.03
C SER A 430 31.78 -1.90 -1.69
N ILE A 431 32.41 -2.94 -1.15
CA ILE A 431 33.10 -2.92 0.14
C ILE A 431 34.10 -1.76 0.19
N ARG A 432 34.90 -1.58 -0.86
CA ARG A 432 35.89 -0.49 -0.95
C ARG A 432 35.23 0.90 -0.89
N LEU A 433 34.14 1.10 -1.63
CA LEU A 433 33.41 2.37 -1.62
C LEU A 433 32.81 2.65 -0.24
N GLN A 434 32.23 1.65 0.40
CA GLN A 434 31.66 1.78 1.74
C GLN A 434 32.73 2.07 2.78
N PHE A 435 33.89 1.41 2.73
CA PHE A 435 35.01 1.70 3.64
C PHE A 435 35.56 3.13 3.48
N ILE A 436 35.71 3.63 2.25
CA ILE A 436 36.20 5.00 2.00
C ILE A 436 35.15 6.03 2.45
N MET A 437 33.87 5.79 2.19
CA MET A 437 32.80 6.72 2.56
C MET A 437 32.41 6.62 4.04
N PHE A 438 32.72 5.52 4.73
CA PHE A 438 32.30 5.29 6.11
C PHE A 438 32.76 6.40 7.07
N PRO A 439 34.03 6.84 7.11
CA PRO A 439 34.45 7.95 7.97
C PRO A 439 33.68 9.24 7.71
N HIS A 440 33.41 9.56 6.44
CA HIS A 440 32.68 10.77 6.05
C HIS A 440 31.20 10.69 6.44
N ILE A 441 30.55 9.55 6.17
CA ILE A 441 29.16 9.29 6.54
C ILE A 441 29.01 9.22 8.06
N PHE A 442 29.92 8.55 8.75
CA PHE A 442 29.93 8.43 10.21
C PHE A 442 30.16 9.78 10.87
N TYR A 443 31.10 10.59 10.37
CA TYR A 443 31.27 11.98 10.80
C TYR A 443 30.02 12.81 10.54
N ALA A 444 29.34 12.64 9.38
CA ALA A 444 28.08 13.32 9.10
C ALA A 444 26.96 12.91 10.07
N ILE A 445 26.87 11.62 10.43
CA ILE A 445 25.90 11.09 11.39
C ILE A 445 26.22 11.57 12.80
N ILE A 446 27.50 11.57 13.21
CA ILE A 446 27.96 12.11 14.49
C ILE A 446 27.70 13.61 14.52
N LYS A 447 28.07 14.36 13.48
CA LYS A 447 27.76 15.78 13.36
C LYS A 447 26.26 16.01 13.34
N GLN A 448 25.43 15.11 12.82
CA GLN A 448 23.97 15.19 12.93
C GLN A 448 23.45 14.87 14.35
N ALA A 449 24.16 14.02 15.10
CA ALA A 449 23.85 13.70 16.49
C ALA A 449 24.37 14.77 17.49
N TYR A 450 25.50 15.43 17.17
CA TYR A 450 26.19 16.46 17.95
C TYR A 450 25.84 17.89 17.52
N ALA A 451 25.41 18.11 16.26
CA ALA A 451 24.59 19.25 15.85
C ALA A 451 23.21 19.03 16.45
N ASN A 452 23.20 19.21 17.75
CA ASN A 452 22.06 19.15 18.60
C ASN A 452 21.06 20.21 18.16
N PRO A 453 19.79 19.86 17.89
CA PRO A 453 18.70 20.78 18.15
C PRO A 453 18.06 20.50 19.51
N LYS A 454 18.79 20.00 20.53
CA LYS A 454 18.33 20.17 21.93
C LYS A 454 18.38 21.63 22.41
N ASN A 455 18.84 22.58 21.60
CA ASN A 455 18.67 24.03 21.85
C ASN A 455 17.84 24.77 20.78
N ARG A 456 17.12 24.07 19.88
CA ARG A 456 16.14 24.69 18.96
C ARG A 456 14.74 24.07 18.99
N ALA A 457 14.56 22.89 19.59
CA ALA A 457 13.26 22.23 19.69
C ALA A 457 12.32 22.88 20.71
N HIS A 458 12.84 23.42 21.83
CA HIS A 458 11.98 24.04 22.84
C HIS A 458 11.55 25.48 22.51
N ILE A 459 12.37 26.22 21.76
CA ILE A 459 12.08 27.62 21.40
C ILE A 459 11.17 27.69 20.14
N LYS A 460 11.35 26.79 19.15
CA LYS A 460 10.50 26.74 17.94
C LYS A 460 9.15 26.05 18.13
N HIS A 461 9.00 25.14 19.09
CA HIS A 461 7.70 24.49 19.34
C HIS A 461 6.69 25.50 19.90
N THR A 462 7.14 26.40 20.77
CA THR A 462 6.28 27.42 21.40
C THR A 462 5.85 28.48 20.40
N GLU A 463 6.76 28.97 19.54
CA GLU A 463 6.43 29.90 18.44
C GLU A 463 5.56 29.26 17.36
N LYS A 464 5.83 27.99 16.99
CA LYS A 464 5.01 27.24 16.02
C LYS A 464 3.61 26.94 16.55
N LEU A 465 3.47 26.62 17.84
CA LEU A 465 2.17 26.51 18.50
C LEU A 465 1.44 27.86 18.54
N LYS A 466 2.17 28.96 18.73
CA LYS A 466 1.60 30.33 18.69
C LYS A 466 1.04 30.66 17.30
N PHE A 467 1.80 30.39 16.23
CA PHE A 467 1.36 30.53 14.84
C PHE A 467 0.18 29.61 14.49
N LEU A 468 0.19 28.36 14.98
CA LEU A 468 -0.92 27.42 14.77
C LEU A 468 -2.18 27.83 15.55
N LYS A 469 -2.02 28.48 16.70
CA LYS A 469 -3.13 29.10 17.45
C LYS A 469 -3.71 30.29 16.67
N GLU A 470 -2.86 31.15 16.11
CA GLU A 470 -3.26 32.26 15.23
C GLU A 470 -3.91 31.78 13.93
N SER A 471 -3.63 30.55 13.48
CA SER A 471 -4.24 29.90 12.30
C SER A 471 -5.53 29.12 12.60
N GLY A 472 -6.09 29.22 13.80
CA GLY A 472 -7.32 28.52 14.19
C GLY A 472 -7.18 27.00 14.38
N LEU A 473 -5.96 26.51 14.60
CA LEU A 473 -5.65 25.09 14.84
C LEU A 473 -5.05 24.82 16.24
N GLY A 474 -5.15 25.81 17.14
CA GLY A 474 -4.79 25.70 18.55
C GLY A 474 -5.75 24.80 19.35
N PRO A 475 -5.63 24.79 20.69
CA PRO A 475 -6.58 24.10 21.58
C PRO A 475 -8.03 24.52 21.32
N LEU A 476 -8.98 23.63 21.60
CA LEU A 476 -10.40 24.00 21.56
C LEU A 476 -10.68 25.16 22.54
N GLU A 477 -11.48 26.13 22.06
CA GLU A 477 -11.83 27.37 22.75
C GLU A 477 -13.35 27.44 22.97
N ASN A 478 -13.81 28.47 23.69
CA ASN A 478 -15.21 28.65 24.01
C ASN A 478 -16.06 28.82 22.73
N GLY A 479 -17.17 28.08 22.62
CA GLY A 479 -18.06 28.07 21.46
C GLY A 479 -17.60 27.15 20.31
N HIS A 480 -16.47 26.44 20.43
CA HIS A 480 -16.06 25.48 19.43
C HIS A 480 -16.90 24.19 19.48
N THR A 481 -16.99 23.52 18.32
CA THR A 481 -17.75 22.28 18.16
C THR A 481 -16.82 21.13 17.77
N ALA A 482 -16.91 20.00 18.48
CA ALA A 482 -16.25 18.75 18.12
C ALA A 482 -17.31 17.72 17.67
N ALA A 483 -17.18 17.22 16.44
CA ALA A 483 -18.01 16.16 15.91
C ALA A 483 -17.33 14.80 16.13
N ILE A 484 -18.04 13.82 16.65
CA ILE A 484 -17.54 12.45 16.88
C ILE A 484 -18.42 11.51 16.06
N ILE A 485 -17.81 10.71 15.19
CA ILE A 485 -18.52 9.76 14.33
C ILE A 485 -18.33 8.36 14.91
N GLY A 486 -19.37 7.83 15.55
CA GLY A 486 -19.39 6.57 16.29
C GLY A 486 -19.54 6.79 17.80
N GLY A 487 -20.53 6.15 18.41
CA GLY A 487 -20.90 6.24 19.82
C GLY A 487 -20.45 5.04 20.68
N GLY A 488 -19.61 4.15 20.15
CA GLY A 488 -19.00 3.06 20.93
C GLY A 488 -18.02 3.56 22.00
N PRO A 489 -17.32 2.65 22.71
CA PRO A 489 -16.50 3.00 23.87
C PRO A 489 -15.45 4.10 23.63
N ALA A 490 -14.84 4.13 22.44
CA ALA A 490 -13.89 5.18 22.07
C ALA A 490 -14.54 6.56 21.93
N GLY A 491 -15.65 6.63 21.19
CA GLY A 491 -16.37 7.88 20.91
C GLY A 491 -17.03 8.45 22.16
N ALA A 492 -17.73 7.60 22.92
CA ALA A 492 -18.35 7.99 24.19
C ALA A 492 -17.29 8.48 25.20
N SER A 493 -16.17 7.76 25.34
CA SER A 493 -15.09 8.20 26.23
C SER A 493 -14.45 9.52 25.78
N CYS A 494 -14.26 9.72 24.48
CA CYS A 494 -13.78 11.00 23.94
C CYS A 494 -14.73 12.15 24.30
N ALA A 495 -16.04 11.93 24.15
CA ALA A 495 -17.06 12.93 24.43
C ALA A 495 -17.12 13.32 25.92
N ILE A 496 -17.12 12.31 26.81
CA ILE A 496 -17.12 12.53 28.26
C ILE A 496 -15.84 13.27 28.67
N ALA A 497 -14.68 12.84 28.18
CA ALA A 497 -13.41 13.49 28.46
C ALA A 497 -13.40 14.95 27.98
N LEU A 498 -13.86 15.23 26.76
CA LEU A 498 -13.99 16.60 26.25
C LEU A 498 -14.86 17.48 27.17
N LYS A 499 -16.03 16.99 27.58
CA LYS A 499 -16.94 17.74 28.46
C LYS A 499 -16.37 17.95 29.87
N ASN A 500 -15.73 16.94 30.45
CA ASN A 500 -15.10 17.05 31.77
C ASN A 500 -13.91 18.03 31.74
N LEU A 501 -13.09 17.98 30.69
CA LEU A 501 -11.98 18.90 30.48
C LEU A 501 -12.46 20.33 30.22
N ALA A 502 -13.56 20.52 29.48
CA ALA A 502 -14.17 21.83 29.25
C ALA A 502 -14.70 22.45 30.55
N LYS A 503 -15.39 21.68 31.39
CA LYS A 503 -15.80 22.09 32.75
C LYS A 503 -14.59 22.50 33.59
N LYS A 504 -13.53 21.69 33.59
CA LYS A 504 -12.29 21.98 34.34
C LYS A 504 -11.59 23.26 33.85
N ARG A 505 -11.66 23.56 32.55
CA ARG A 505 -11.12 24.79 31.94
C ARG A 505 -12.08 25.99 31.99
N ASN A 506 -13.28 25.82 32.54
CA ASN A 506 -14.35 26.82 32.56
C ASN A 506 -14.68 27.40 31.17
N ILE A 507 -14.74 26.54 30.14
CA ILE A 507 -15.16 26.89 28.78
C ILE A 507 -16.34 26.01 28.34
N THR A 508 -17.15 26.53 27.44
CA THR A 508 -18.26 25.79 26.83
C THR A 508 -17.87 25.35 25.44
N ILE A 509 -17.99 24.06 25.16
CA ILE A 509 -17.82 23.49 23.81
C ILE A 509 -19.02 22.60 23.48
N ASP A 510 -19.39 22.57 22.21
CA ASP A 510 -20.38 21.65 21.68
C ASP A 510 -19.71 20.34 21.31
N VAL A 511 -20.20 19.23 21.85
CA VAL A 511 -19.73 17.90 21.50
C VAL A 511 -20.91 17.15 20.92
N ILE A 512 -20.80 16.74 19.67
CA ILE A 512 -21.88 16.10 18.93
C ILE A 512 -21.42 14.71 18.51
N ILE A 513 -22.16 13.69 18.91
CA ILE A 513 -21.91 12.29 18.56
C ILE A 513 -22.92 11.87 17.50
N TYR A 514 -22.44 11.38 16.36
CA TYR A 514 -23.24 10.64 15.40
C TYR A 514 -23.15 9.15 15.70
N GLU A 515 -24.27 8.54 16.04
CA GLU A 515 -24.39 7.09 16.19
C GLU A 515 -25.63 6.63 15.44
N HIS A 516 -25.48 5.68 14.52
CA HIS A 516 -26.62 5.16 13.76
C HIS A 516 -27.26 3.95 14.46
N LYS A 517 -26.47 3.22 15.27
CA LYS A 517 -26.90 2.00 15.92
C LYS A 517 -27.83 2.27 17.11
N ASP A 518 -28.87 1.46 17.24
CA ASP A 518 -29.73 1.45 18.41
C ASP A 518 -29.19 0.55 19.53
N PHE A 519 -28.42 1.12 20.45
CA PHE A 519 -27.97 0.38 21.63
C PHE A 519 -29.05 0.21 22.69
N GLU A 520 -30.06 1.10 22.75
CA GLU A 520 -31.13 1.07 23.75
C GLU A 520 -32.19 0.00 23.40
N GLY A 521 -32.48 -0.16 22.11
CA GLY A 521 -33.38 -1.20 21.60
C GLY A 521 -32.80 -2.62 21.62
N GLY A 522 -31.49 -2.78 21.85
CA GLY A 522 -30.84 -4.09 22.04
C GLY A 522 -30.65 -4.95 20.79
N ILE A 523 -31.06 -4.47 19.61
CA ILE A 523 -31.03 -5.20 18.35
C ILE A 523 -29.68 -5.03 17.63
N GLU A 524 -29.14 -3.80 17.58
CA GLU A 524 -27.93 -3.47 16.83
C GLU A 524 -26.72 -3.34 17.76
N HIS A 525 -25.68 -4.15 17.55
CA HIS A 525 -24.49 -4.11 18.39
C HIS A 525 -23.20 -4.42 17.62
N ASN A 526 -22.07 -4.23 18.29
CA ASN A 526 -20.77 -4.64 17.79
C ASN A 526 -20.51 -6.10 18.22
N GLU A 527 -20.07 -6.92 17.28
CA GLU A 527 -19.79 -8.33 17.54
C GLU A 527 -18.51 -8.49 18.35
N CYS A 528 -18.67 -8.90 19.61
CA CYS A 528 -17.57 -9.07 20.55
C CYS A 528 -17.99 -10.01 21.67
N ALA A 529 -17.05 -10.81 22.17
CA ALA A 529 -17.25 -11.72 23.29
C ALA A 529 -17.67 -11.02 24.61
N GLY A 530 -17.56 -9.70 24.71
CA GLY A 530 -18.02 -8.93 25.88
C GLY A 530 -17.28 -9.26 27.16
N VAL A 531 -15.96 -9.36 27.06
CA VAL A 531 -15.06 -9.55 28.20
C VAL A 531 -14.25 -8.27 28.35
N LEU A 532 -14.30 -7.66 29.55
CA LEU A 532 -13.53 -6.49 29.90
C LEU A 532 -12.41 -6.89 30.84
N SER A 533 -11.17 -6.67 30.45
CA SER A 533 -10.02 -7.00 31.28
C SER A 533 -9.61 -5.84 32.18
N GLN A 534 -9.08 -6.13 33.36
CA GLN A 534 -8.47 -5.12 34.22
C GLN A 534 -7.31 -4.38 33.51
N PRO A 535 -7.10 -3.08 33.80
CA PRO A 535 -7.80 -2.28 34.82
C PRO A 535 -8.90 -1.39 34.20
N ILE A 536 -9.94 -1.97 33.60
CA ILE A 536 -11.00 -1.20 32.90
C ILE A 536 -11.79 -0.31 33.86
N GLU A 537 -12.05 -0.79 35.07
CA GLU A 537 -12.72 -0.10 36.15
C GLU A 537 -11.99 1.20 36.50
N ARG A 538 -10.67 1.13 36.69
CA ARG A 538 -9.83 2.32 36.94
C ARG A 538 -9.79 3.28 35.75
N ILE A 539 -9.83 2.77 34.50
CA ILE A 539 -9.89 3.65 33.33
C ILE A 539 -11.20 4.45 33.31
N ILE A 540 -12.33 3.83 33.68
CA ILE A 540 -13.64 4.49 33.67
C ILE A 540 -13.80 5.40 34.89
N GLU A 541 -13.40 4.94 36.07
CA GLU A 541 -13.56 5.71 37.32
C GLU A 541 -12.51 6.81 37.44
N ASP A 542 -11.22 6.46 37.43
CA ASP A 542 -10.15 7.40 37.76
C ASP A 542 -9.85 8.37 36.61
N GLN A 543 -9.90 7.90 35.36
CA GLN A 543 -9.51 8.71 34.20
C GLN A 543 -10.70 9.39 33.52
N LEU A 544 -11.84 8.68 33.39
CA LEU A 544 -13.03 9.22 32.73
C LEU A 544 -13.95 9.96 33.71
N GLY A 545 -13.88 9.66 35.01
CA GLY A 545 -14.71 10.29 36.04
C GLY A 545 -16.15 9.79 36.04
N VAL A 546 -16.37 8.53 35.64
CA VAL A 546 -17.69 7.89 35.54
C VAL A 546 -17.69 6.64 36.42
N PRO A 547 -18.76 6.33 37.18
CA PRO A 547 -18.80 5.12 37.99
C PRO A 547 -18.72 3.87 37.11
N PHE A 548 -18.00 2.83 37.54
CA PHE A 548 -18.00 1.57 36.81
C PHE A 548 -19.37 0.86 36.97
N PRO A 549 -19.99 0.35 35.89
CA PRO A 549 -21.34 -0.21 35.95
C PRO A 549 -21.33 -1.66 36.47
N TRP A 550 -21.04 -1.85 37.76
CA TRP A 550 -20.98 -3.17 38.40
C TRP A 550 -22.25 -4.02 38.17
N HIS A 551 -23.43 -3.40 38.12
CA HIS A 551 -24.71 -4.06 37.83
C HIS A 551 -24.80 -4.72 36.45
N LEU A 552 -23.92 -4.36 35.49
CA LEU A 552 -23.86 -4.99 34.17
C LEU A 552 -22.93 -6.20 34.13
N VAL A 553 -22.07 -6.37 35.13
CA VAL A 553 -21.19 -7.54 35.24
C VAL A 553 -22.06 -8.75 35.50
N LYS A 554 -21.99 -9.72 34.59
CA LYS A 554 -22.73 -10.98 34.70
C LYS A 554 -21.90 -12.07 35.33
N ARG A 555 -20.58 -12.03 35.14
CA ARG A 555 -19.67 -13.06 35.64
C ARG A 555 -18.24 -12.57 35.71
N GLU A 556 -17.48 -13.07 36.68
CA GLU A 556 -16.02 -12.94 36.73
C GLU A 556 -15.34 -14.07 35.97
N VAL A 557 -14.28 -13.73 35.25
CA VAL A 557 -13.46 -14.64 34.46
C VAL A 557 -12.09 -14.75 35.15
N PRO A 558 -11.84 -15.83 35.91
CA PRO A 558 -10.62 -16.00 36.70
C PRO A 558 -9.38 -16.39 35.88
N GLY A 559 -9.56 -16.85 34.63
CA GLY A 559 -8.44 -17.28 33.80
C GLY A 559 -8.87 -17.91 32.48
N TYR A 560 -7.96 -18.66 31.88
CA TYR A 560 -8.14 -19.29 30.57
C TYR A 560 -7.79 -20.78 30.62
N TYR A 561 -8.52 -21.61 29.88
CA TYR A 561 -7.99 -22.89 29.40
C TYR A 561 -7.45 -22.69 27.99
N LEU A 562 -6.20 -23.06 27.75
CA LEU A 562 -5.61 -23.03 26.42
C LEU A 562 -5.61 -24.43 25.82
N HIS A 563 -6.42 -24.63 24.79
CA HIS A 563 -6.61 -25.87 24.05
C HIS A 563 -5.77 -25.87 22.78
N THR A 564 -5.08 -26.97 22.53
CA THR A 564 -4.45 -27.35 21.27
C THR A 564 -4.81 -28.80 20.98
N ASP A 565 -4.65 -29.29 19.75
CA ASP A 565 -5.01 -30.65 19.34
C ASP A 565 -4.64 -31.73 20.39
N GLY A 566 -5.62 -32.16 21.19
CA GLY A 566 -5.49 -33.19 22.23
C GLY A 566 -4.61 -32.82 23.43
N SER A 567 -4.43 -31.54 23.75
CA SER A 567 -3.72 -31.07 24.96
C SER A 567 -4.26 -29.73 25.46
N VAL A 568 -4.53 -29.64 26.77
CA VAL A 568 -5.10 -28.46 27.43
C VAL A 568 -4.23 -28.06 28.63
N ILE A 569 -4.07 -26.75 28.85
CA ILE A 569 -3.45 -26.21 30.06
C ILE A 569 -4.34 -25.15 30.70
N LYS A 570 -4.46 -25.22 32.03
CA LYS A 570 -5.14 -24.21 32.83
C LYS A 570 -4.18 -23.05 33.14
N LEU A 571 -4.62 -21.82 32.85
CA LEU A 571 -3.87 -20.59 33.04
C LEU A 571 -4.66 -19.67 33.98
N ASP A 572 -4.30 -19.66 35.26
CA ASP A 572 -4.96 -18.91 36.32
C ASP A 572 -4.49 -17.45 36.38
N GLY A 573 -5.38 -16.52 36.74
CA GLY A 573 -5.15 -15.08 36.71
C GLY A 573 -4.35 -14.46 37.84
N GLU A 574 -3.88 -15.28 38.79
CA GLU A 574 -3.13 -14.87 40.00
C GLU A 574 -3.79 -13.73 40.80
N GLY A 575 -5.11 -13.80 40.98
CA GLY A 575 -5.89 -12.83 41.76
C GLY A 575 -6.49 -11.67 40.96
N GLU A 576 -6.18 -11.56 39.66
CA GLU A 576 -6.84 -10.61 38.76
C GLU A 576 -7.92 -11.30 37.91
N VAL A 577 -9.12 -10.73 37.87
CA VAL A 577 -10.28 -11.26 37.14
C VAL A 577 -10.68 -10.34 35.98
N SER A 578 -11.21 -10.91 34.90
CA SER A 578 -11.89 -10.12 33.85
C SER A 578 -13.41 -10.18 34.03
N TYR A 579 -14.14 -9.20 33.50
CA TYR A 579 -15.60 -9.11 33.66
C TYR A 579 -16.32 -9.48 32.37
N ALA A 580 -17.17 -10.49 32.42
CA ALA A 580 -18.06 -10.86 31.34
C ALA A 580 -19.38 -10.08 31.45
N LEU A 581 -19.73 -9.35 30.39
CA LEU A 581 -20.99 -8.61 30.27
C LEU A 581 -21.53 -8.62 28.84
N ARG A 582 -22.71 -8.01 28.63
CA ARG A 582 -23.29 -7.80 27.29
C ARG A 582 -22.81 -6.46 26.72
N ARG A 583 -22.08 -6.49 25.60
CA ARG A 583 -21.49 -5.28 24.99
C ARG A 583 -22.50 -4.19 24.66
N VAL A 584 -23.68 -4.57 24.18
CA VAL A 584 -24.74 -3.60 23.87
C VAL A 584 -25.15 -2.77 25.08
N GLN A 585 -25.24 -3.39 26.27
CA GLN A 585 -25.61 -2.70 27.50
C GLN A 585 -24.49 -1.78 28.00
N PHE A 586 -23.25 -2.21 27.85
CA PHE A 586 -22.08 -1.41 28.24
C PHE A 586 -21.86 -0.22 27.30
N ASP A 587 -21.99 -0.42 25.98
CA ASP A 587 -21.89 0.65 24.99
C ASP A 587 -23.04 1.67 25.20
N ALA A 588 -24.29 1.20 25.47
CA ALA A 588 -25.42 2.05 25.84
C ALA A 588 -25.16 2.87 27.12
N TYR A 589 -24.63 2.22 28.16
CA TYR A 589 -24.26 2.89 29.41
C TYR A 589 -23.27 4.03 29.17
N LEU A 590 -22.18 3.79 28.42
CA LEU A 590 -21.19 4.82 28.13
C LEU A 590 -21.78 5.97 27.29
N LEU A 591 -22.61 5.66 26.30
CA LEU A 591 -23.26 6.67 25.47
C LEU A 591 -24.22 7.53 26.30
N GLN A 592 -24.97 6.91 27.21
CA GLN A 592 -25.82 7.63 28.16
C GLN A 592 -25.01 8.51 29.11
N LYS A 593 -23.85 8.04 29.59
CA LYS A 593 -22.93 8.87 30.38
C LYS A 593 -22.34 10.04 29.59
N ALA A 594 -22.10 9.88 28.29
CA ALA A 594 -21.74 11.00 27.42
C ALA A 594 -22.86 12.04 27.31
N LYS A 595 -24.12 11.59 27.20
CA LYS A 595 -25.30 12.47 27.22
C LYS A 595 -25.43 13.23 28.53
N GLU A 596 -25.31 12.55 29.67
CA GLU A 596 -25.31 13.16 31.02
C GLU A 596 -24.16 14.17 31.21
N ALA A 597 -23.00 13.92 30.61
CA ALA A 597 -21.89 14.87 30.60
C ALA A 597 -22.17 16.13 29.76
N GLY A 598 -23.23 16.11 28.94
CA GLY A 598 -23.70 17.23 28.12
C GLY A 598 -23.40 17.11 26.63
N ALA A 599 -22.99 15.93 26.13
CA ALA A 599 -22.84 15.69 24.69
C ALA A 599 -24.21 15.54 24.01
N THR A 600 -24.34 16.09 22.81
CA THR A 600 -25.53 15.90 21.98
C THR A 600 -25.38 14.64 21.15
N ILE A 601 -26.38 13.77 21.16
CA ILE A 601 -26.40 12.55 20.33
C ILE A 601 -27.34 12.77 19.16
N ILE A 602 -26.84 12.61 17.95
CA ILE A 602 -27.61 12.59 16.71
C ILE A 602 -27.67 11.15 16.24
N ARG A 603 -28.88 10.58 16.24
CA ARG A 603 -29.12 9.23 15.77
C ARG A 603 -29.17 9.20 14.24
N SER A 604 -28.03 9.02 13.58
CA SER A 604 -27.94 9.12 12.12
C SER A 604 -26.64 8.54 11.57
N LYS A 605 -26.72 7.91 10.40
CA LYS A 605 -25.53 7.48 9.66
C LYS A 605 -24.87 8.67 8.98
N VAL A 606 -23.55 8.80 9.18
CA VAL A 606 -22.73 9.77 8.43
C VAL A 606 -22.49 9.24 7.03
N THR A 607 -22.74 10.09 6.05
CA THR A 607 -22.67 9.80 4.62
C THR A 607 -21.46 10.44 3.95
N ASP A 608 -20.96 11.56 4.50
CA ASP A 608 -19.75 12.23 4.00
C ASP A 608 -19.10 13.16 5.06
N VAL A 609 -17.84 13.54 4.85
CA VAL A 609 -17.16 14.62 5.60
C VAL A 609 -16.30 15.47 4.68
N GLU A 610 -16.25 16.78 4.88
CA GLU A 610 -15.34 17.67 4.16
C GLU A 610 -14.39 18.37 5.14
N ILE A 611 -13.08 18.15 4.98
CA ILE A 611 -12.07 18.78 5.84
C ILE A 611 -11.60 20.09 5.20
N GLY A 612 -12.22 21.20 5.61
CA GLY A 612 -11.82 22.55 5.21
C GLY A 612 -10.66 23.11 6.03
N LYS A 613 -10.14 24.28 5.62
CA LYS A 613 -9.06 24.98 6.35
C LYS A 613 -9.54 25.54 7.70
N GLU A 614 -10.79 26.01 7.76
CA GLU A 614 -11.36 26.67 8.96
C GLU A 614 -12.34 25.82 9.74
N LYS A 615 -13.10 24.95 9.07
CA LYS A 615 -14.10 24.07 9.69
C LYS A 615 -14.16 22.74 8.94
N VAL A 616 -14.73 21.74 9.59
CA VAL A 616 -15.13 20.47 9.02
C VAL A 616 -16.64 20.49 8.82
N THR A 617 -17.12 20.02 7.66
CA THR A 617 -18.55 19.77 7.44
C THR A 617 -18.80 18.27 7.57
N VAL A 618 -19.76 17.86 8.40
CA VAL A 618 -20.18 16.46 8.54
C VAL A 618 -21.57 16.31 7.94
N TYR A 619 -21.71 15.41 6.97
CA TYR A 619 -22.97 15.13 6.30
C TYR A 619 -23.57 13.83 6.80
N SER A 620 -24.79 13.85 7.33
CA SER A 620 -25.53 12.65 7.72
C SER A 620 -26.90 12.59 7.05
N GLU A 621 -27.59 11.47 7.16
CA GLU A 621 -28.94 11.27 6.62
C GLU A 621 -30.00 12.21 7.20
N THR A 622 -29.76 12.77 8.40
CA THR A 622 -30.77 13.57 9.12
C THR A 622 -30.34 15.01 9.33
N LYS A 623 -29.08 15.26 9.73
CA LYS A 623 -28.62 16.60 10.11
C LYS A 623 -27.16 16.79 9.76
N HIS A 624 -26.90 17.74 8.87
CA HIS A 624 -25.56 18.23 8.58
C HIS A 624 -25.10 19.23 9.64
N ILE A 625 -23.83 19.21 10.00
CA ILE A 625 -23.24 20.20 10.92
C ILE A 625 -21.89 20.70 10.41
N ARG A 626 -21.49 21.87 10.90
CA ARG A 626 -20.10 22.34 10.83
C ARG A 626 -19.46 22.22 12.21
N ALA A 627 -18.21 21.77 12.24
CA ALA A 627 -17.43 21.57 13.46
C ALA A 627 -16.00 22.10 13.29
N ASP A 628 -15.32 22.36 14.39
CA ASP A 628 -13.90 22.74 14.40
C ASP A 628 -12.99 21.55 14.11
N VAL A 629 -13.41 20.36 14.56
CA VAL A 629 -12.67 19.11 14.46
C VAL A 629 -13.64 17.93 14.35
N VAL A 630 -13.24 16.89 13.61
CA VAL A 630 -13.97 15.61 13.55
C VAL A 630 -13.13 14.47 14.12
N VAL A 631 -13.76 13.63 14.94
CA VAL A 631 -13.17 12.43 15.54
C VAL A 631 -13.79 11.20 14.87
N GLY A 632 -12.97 10.44 14.15
CA GLY A 632 -13.36 9.16 13.57
C GLY A 632 -13.33 8.03 14.61
N ALA A 633 -14.48 7.71 15.20
CA ALA A 633 -14.67 6.62 16.18
C ALA A 633 -15.57 5.50 15.62
N PHE A 634 -15.60 5.35 14.29
CA PHE A 634 -16.52 4.48 13.54
C PHE A 634 -16.10 3.00 13.48
N GLY A 635 -15.07 2.61 14.24
CA GLY A 635 -14.52 1.27 14.22
C GLY A 635 -14.02 0.86 12.83
N LEU A 636 -14.47 -0.29 12.33
CA LEU A 636 -14.12 -0.82 11.01
C LEU A 636 -15.32 -0.90 10.05
N GLU A 637 -16.36 -0.11 10.27
CA GLU A 637 -17.51 -0.07 9.36
C GLU A 637 -17.10 0.51 7.99
N GLU A 638 -17.34 -0.29 6.94
CA GLU A 638 -16.76 -0.06 5.61
C GLU A 638 -17.26 1.20 4.92
N GLY A 639 -18.54 1.55 5.08
CA GLY A 639 -19.08 2.79 4.53
C GLY A 639 -18.33 4.00 5.06
N THR A 640 -18.17 4.09 6.39
CA THR A 640 -17.68 5.27 7.09
C THR A 640 -16.17 5.42 6.97
N TYR A 641 -15.39 4.34 7.10
CA TYR A 641 -13.94 4.47 6.96
C TYR A 641 -13.54 4.86 5.54
N ARG A 642 -14.28 4.42 4.50
CA ARG A 642 -14.04 4.79 3.10
C ARG A 642 -14.29 6.28 2.83
N ILE A 643 -15.21 6.91 3.55
CA ILE A 643 -15.39 8.37 3.51
C ILE A 643 -14.08 9.05 3.92
N PHE A 644 -13.51 8.66 5.06
CA PHE A 644 -12.25 9.22 5.55
C PHE A 644 -11.07 8.93 4.60
N GLU A 645 -11.01 7.76 3.95
CA GLU A 645 -9.96 7.44 2.97
C GLU A 645 -10.03 8.24 1.66
N ARG A 646 -11.22 8.76 1.32
CA ARG A 646 -11.45 9.63 0.17
C ARG A 646 -11.05 11.07 0.47
N GLU A 647 -11.46 11.56 1.63
CA GLU A 647 -11.38 12.98 2.01
C GLU A 647 -10.07 13.34 2.72
N THR A 648 -9.38 12.34 3.27
CA THR A 648 -8.14 12.52 3.99
C THR A 648 -7.08 11.49 3.57
N PRO A 649 -5.80 11.70 3.91
CA PRO A 649 -4.76 10.68 3.71
C PRO A 649 -4.93 9.42 4.57
N TYR A 650 -5.91 9.35 5.47
CA TYR A 650 -6.19 8.19 6.31
C TYR A 650 -6.29 6.91 5.46
N LYS A 651 -5.73 5.81 5.97
CA LYS A 651 -5.93 4.47 5.43
C LYS A 651 -6.25 3.51 6.56
N SER A 652 -7.32 2.75 6.36
CA SER A 652 -7.89 1.86 7.35
C SER A 652 -6.87 0.80 7.80
N PRO A 653 -6.96 0.36 9.07
CA PRO A 653 -6.04 -0.64 9.60
C PRO A 653 -6.24 -1.98 8.90
N LYS A 654 -5.18 -2.81 8.84
CA LYS A 654 -5.38 -4.22 8.46
C LYS A 654 -6.15 -4.92 9.57
N PHE A 655 -7.14 -5.72 9.22
CA PHE A 655 -8.01 -6.42 10.16
C PHE A 655 -8.07 -7.94 9.93
N LEU A 656 -8.56 -8.66 10.92
CA LEU A 656 -9.00 -10.05 10.81
C LEU A 656 -10.52 -10.13 10.83
N LEU A 657 -11.06 -11.19 10.24
CA LEU A 657 -12.46 -11.53 10.35
C LEU A 657 -12.71 -12.32 11.63
N THR A 658 -13.88 -12.15 12.23
CA THR A 658 -14.38 -12.99 13.30
C THR A 658 -15.82 -13.41 13.03
N ILE A 659 -16.19 -14.62 13.45
CA ILE A 659 -17.58 -15.11 13.44
C ILE A 659 -17.92 -15.49 14.87
N LEU A 660 -19.08 -15.03 15.33
CA LEU A 660 -19.61 -15.27 16.66
C LEU A 660 -20.96 -15.98 16.57
N THR A 661 -21.21 -16.88 17.50
CA THR A 661 -22.54 -17.43 17.75
C THR A 661 -22.83 -17.49 19.24
N LYS A 662 -24.11 -17.60 19.59
CA LYS A 662 -24.58 -17.71 20.96
C LYS A 662 -25.41 -18.96 21.10
N PHE A 663 -25.11 -19.76 22.11
CA PHE A 663 -25.88 -20.95 22.44
C PHE A 663 -26.48 -20.83 23.83
N HIS A 664 -27.81 -20.87 23.91
CA HIS A 664 -28.57 -20.77 25.16
C HIS A 664 -29.04 -22.19 25.56
N PRO A 665 -28.39 -22.84 26.54
CA PRO A 665 -28.83 -24.15 27.00
C PRO A 665 -30.19 -24.06 27.71
N LYS A 666 -30.99 -25.13 27.58
CA LYS A 666 -32.35 -25.24 28.14
C LYS A 666 -32.44 -26.37 29.16
N GLY A 667 -33.42 -26.29 30.06
CA GLY A 667 -33.72 -27.34 31.04
C GLY A 667 -32.59 -27.54 32.05
N GLN A 668 -32.29 -28.80 32.40
CA GLN A 668 -31.26 -29.16 33.39
C GLN A 668 -29.83 -28.72 33.02
N TYR A 669 -29.58 -28.35 31.76
CA TYR A 669 -28.27 -27.88 31.28
C TYR A 669 -28.12 -26.35 31.33
N HIS A 670 -29.13 -25.62 31.84
CA HIS A 670 -29.14 -24.16 31.90
C HIS A 670 -28.23 -23.58 33.01
N ASP A 671 -27.80 -24.41 33.96
CA ASP A 671 -27.03 -23.98 35.12
C ASP A 671 -25.57 -23.67 34.76
N LEU A 672 -25.37 -22.50 34.16
CA LEU A 672 -24.06 -21.97 33.77
C LEU A 672 -23.34 -21.29 34.94
N GLU A 673 -24.06 -20.95 36.01
CA GLU A 673 -23.49 -20.36 37.23
C GLU A 673 -22.49 -21.32 37.87
N ASN A 674 -22.76 -22.63 37.83
CA ASN A 674 -21.91 -23.70 38.34
C ASN A 674 -20.72 -24.10 37.45
N THR A 675 -20.50 -23.45 36.30
CA THR A 675 -19.24 -23.59 35.55
C THR A 675 -18.08 -22.95 36.32
N ASP A 676 -16.83 -23.25 35.99
CA ASP A 676 -15.67 -22.61 36.65
C ASP A 676 -15.39 -21.17 36.17
N GLY A 677 -16.09 -20.72 35.14
CA GLY A 677 -16.02 -19.36 34.59
C GLY A 677 -14.80 -19.04 33.72
N TYR A 678 -13.95 -20.03 33.42
CA TYR A 678 -12.78 -19.83 32.58
C TYR A 678 -13.18 -19.65 31.12
N ILE A 679 -12.38 -18.88 30.37
CA ILE A 679 -12.52 -18.82 28.90
C ILE A 679 -11.71 -19.96 28.29
N HIS A 680 -12.35 -20.81 27.49
CA HIS A 680 -11.67 -21.87 26.75
C HIS A 680 -11.19 -21.29 25.42
N ALA A 681 -9.89 -21.01 25.31
CA ALA A 681 -9.24 -20.52 24.09
C ALA A 681 -8.65 -21.68 23.30
N PHE A 682 -8.93 -21.74 22.00
CA PHE A 682 -8.55 -22.83 21.11
C PHE A 682 -7.57 -22.36 20.05
N LEU A 683 -6.51 -23.14 19.84
CA LEU A 683 -5.52 -22.99 18.76
C LEU A 683 -5.54 -24.24 17.86
N PRO A 684 -6.60 -24.42 17.04
CA PRO A 684 -6.78 -25.63 16.26
C PRO A 684 -5.80 -25.71 15.09
N SER A 685 -5.43 -26.92 14.65
CA SER A 685 -4.61 -27.14 13.44
C SER A 685 -5.33 -26.87 12.11
N MET A 686 -6.42 -26.10 12.11
CA MET A 686 -7.20 -25.77 10.93
C MET A 686 -6.63 -24.56 10.20
N LYS A 687 -6.41 -24.69 8.88
CA LYS A 687 -5.71 -23.68 8.06
C LYS A 687 -6.38 -22.30 8.05
N GLU A 688 -7.70 -22.24 8.16
CA GLU A 688 -8.48 -20.99 8.07
C GLU A 688 -8.66 -20.28 9.41
N ILE A 689 -8.62 -21.02 10.52
CA ILE A 689 -8.89 -20.51 11.87
C ILE A 689 -7.56 -20.28 12.59
N GLU A 690 -7.28 -19.02 12.92
CA GLU A 690 -6.09 -18.65 13.68
C GLU A 690 -6.28 -18.86 15.19
N PHE A 691 -7.49 -18.65 15.70
CA PHE A 691 -7.90 -19.01 17.06
C PHE A 691 -9.42 -19.06 17.18
N GLY A 692 -9.91 -19.79 18.18
CA GLY A 692 -11.31 -19.80 18.61
C GLY A 692 -11.44 -19.62 20.12
N ALA A 693 -12.64 -19.35 20.61
CA ALA A 693 -12.93 -19.34 22.03
C ALA A 693 -14.37 -19.73 22.34
N VAL A 694 -14.56 -20.41 23.47
CA VAL A 694 -15.85 -20.66 24.12
C VAL A 694 -15.83 -19.90 25.44
N THR A 695 -16.72 -18.92 25.58
CA THR A 695 -16.83 -18.04 26.75
C THR A 695 -18.17 -18.30 27.45
N PRO A 696 -18.18 -18.92 28.65
CA PRO A 696 -19.40 -19.04 29.44
C PRO A 696 -19.86 -17.65 29.92
N LYS A 697 -21.15 -17.36 29.75
CA LYS A 697 -21.86 -16.21 30.35
C LYS A 697 -22.82 -16.71 31.42
N ALA A 698 -23.65 -15.82 31.97
CA ALA A 698 -24.64 -16.20 32.98
C ALA A 698 -25.75 -17.10 32.42
N ASP A 699 -26.18 -16.88 31.18
CA ASP A 699 -27.37 -17.51 30.57
C ASP A 699 -27.10 -18.18 29.21
N HIS A 700 -25.89 -18.03 28.66
CA HIS A 700 -25.49 -18.64 27.39
C HIS A 700 -23.97 -18.83 27.26
N TYR A 701 -23.55 -19.56 26.23
CA TYR A 701 -22.17 -19.55 25.75
C TYR A 701 -22.03 -18.60 24.57
N THR A 702 -21.01 -17.74 24.61
CA THR A 702 -20.54 -17.03 23.42
C THR A 702 -19.39 -17.82 22.81
N ILE A 703 -19.52 -18.21 21.55
CA ILE A 703 -18.50 -18.97 20.83
C ILE A 703 -18.02 -18.12 19.66
N ASN A 704 -16.71 -18.01 19.47
CA ASN A 704 -16.16 -17.22 18.38
C ASN A 704 -14.94 -17.89 17.73
N ILE A 705 -14.76 -17.63 16.44
CA ILE A 705 -13.53 -17.93 15.69
C ILE A 705 -12.98 -16.67 15.03
N ALA A 706 -11.69 -16.67 14.73
CA ALA A 706 -11.02 -15.59 14.03
C ALA A 706 -9.99 -16.10 13.03
N GLY A 707 -9.88 -15.44 11.88
CA GLY A 707 -8.89 -15.74 10.87
C GLY A 707 -8.98 -14.84 9.64
N ALA A 708 -7.98 -14.94 8.76
CA ALA A 708 -7.90 -14.07 7.59
C ALA A 708 -8.95 -14.37 6.51
N LYS A 709 -9.44 -15.62 6.45
CA LYS A 709 -10.35 -16.11 5.40
C LYS A 709 -11.45 -17.05 5.94
N ILE A 710 -11.90 -16.83 7.18
CA ILE A 710 -12.94 -17.66 7.79
C ILE A 710 -14.32 -17.40 7.17
N SER A 711 -15.17 -18.43 7.21
CA SER A 711 -16.55 -18.45 6.73
C SER A 711 -17.47 -19.17 7.72
N SER A 712 -18.78 -19.19 7.45
CA SER A 712 -19.75 -19.98 8.24
C SER A 712 -19.33 -21.45 8.32
N ARG A 713 -18.84 -22.01 7.21
CA ARG A 713 -18.30 -23.38 7.17
C ARG A 713 -17.15 -23.57 8.15
N SER A 714 -16.24 -22.60 8.26
CA SER A 714 -15.15 -22.68 9.23
C SER A 714 -15.69 -22.74 10.67
N MET A 715 -16.79 -22.01 10.96
CA MET A 715 -17.47 -22.09 12.26
C MET A 715 -18.12 -23.46 12.48
N ASP A 716 -18.82 -23.99 11.48
CA ASP A 716 -19.44 -25.33 11.56
C ASP A 716 -18.39 -26.42 11.84
N GLU A 717 -17.23 -26.35 11.18
CA GLU A 717 -16.11 -27.27 11.39
C GLU A 717 -15.52 -27.12 12.81
N PHE A 718 -15.39 -25.89 13.30
CA PHE A 718 -14.92 -25.62 14.67
C PHE A 718 -15.86 -26.17 15.74
N LEU A 719 -17.17 -25.98 15.59
CA LEU A 719 -18.17 -26.45 16.55
C LEU A 719 -18.28 -27.98 16.63
N GLN A 720 -17.78 -28.69 15.61
CA GLN A 720 -17.74 -30.15 15.56
C GLN A 720 -16.44 -30.75 16.12
N LEU A 721 -15.46 -29.91 16.51
CA LEU A 721 -14.23 -30.42 17.11
C LEU A 721 -14.52 -31.17 18.43
N PRO A 722 -13.92 -32.35 18.66
CA PRO A 722 -14.10 -33.10 19.91
C PRO A 722 -13.81 -32.25 21.15
N ASP A 723 -12.69 -31.52 21.14
CA ASP A 723 -12.27 -30.64 22.23
C ASP A 723 -13.27 -29.50 22.49
N VAL A 724 -14.05 -29.06 21.48
CA VAL A 724 -15.10 -28.04 21.64
C VAL A 724 -16.38 -28.66 22.18
N LEU A 725 -16.77 -29.83 21.65
CA LEU A 725 -17.96 -30.57 22.08
C LEU A 725 -17.85 -31.11 23.51
N GLU A 726 -16.65 -31.34 24.01
CA GLU A 726 -16.42 -31.75 25.41
C GLU A 726 -16.72 -30.63 26.40
N ILE A 727 -16.54 -29.36 25.99
CA ILE A 727 -16.79 -28.19 26.83
C ILE A 727 -18.26 -27.77 26.81
N LEU A 728 -18.93 -27.98 25.69
CA LEU A 728 -20.33 -27.61 25.52
C LEU A 728 -21.26 -28.69 26.08
N PRO A 729 -22.43 -28.32 26.62
CA PRO A 729 -23.35 -29.29 27.21
C PRO A 729 -23.93 -30.23 26.15
N GLN A 730 -24.40 -31.41 26.58
CA GLN A 730 -24.84 -32.49 25.68
C GLN A 730 -25.91 -32.06 24.66
N ASN A 731 -26.86 -31.22 25.08
CA ASN A 731 -27.92 -30.69 24.23
C ASN A 731 -27.45 -29.68 23.18
N PHE A 732 -26.18 -29.27 23.20
CA PHE A 732 -25.60 -28.42 22.15
C PHE A 732 -25.69 -29.08 20.77
N LYS A 733 -25.49 -30.41 20.69
CA LYS A 733 -25.53 -31.18 19.44
C LYS A 733 -26.87 -31.05 18.72
N GLU A 734 -27.97 -30.89 19.46
CA GLU A 734 -29.32 -30.70 18.92
C GLU A 734 -29.51 -29.34 18.27
N SER A 735 -28.67 -28.36 18.63
CA SER A 735 -28.71 -27.00 18.08
C SER A 735 -27.80 -26.81 16.87
N LEU A 736 -26.92 -27.78 16.55
CA LEU A 736 -26.08 -27.73 15.36
C LEU A 736 -26.93 -27.58 14.09
N GLY A 737 -26.62 -26.59 13.26
CA GLY A 737 -27.38 -26.25 12.05
C GLY A 737 -28.55 -25.27 12.26
N THR A 738 -28.86 -24.88 13.51
CA THR A 738 -29.90 -23.87 13.83
C THR A 738 -29.35 -22.59 14.48
N LEU A 739 -28.02 -22.50 14.61
CA LEU A 739 -27.33 -21.38 15.26
C LEU A 739 -27.18 -20.19 14.31
N ASP A 740 -27.42 -19.00 14.85
CA ASP A 740 -27.17 -17.75 14.15
C ASP A 740 -25.68 -17.38 14.18
N TYR A 741 -25.14 -17.03 13.02
CA TYR A 741 -23.73 -16.60 12.87
C TYR A 741 -23.65 -15.11 12.56
N HIS A 742 -22.91 -14.41 13.42
CA HIS A 742 -22.69 -12.98 13.30
C HIS A 742 -21.24 -12.71 12.91
N ARG A 743 -21.03 -11.93 11.85
CA ARG A 743 -19.69 -11.63 11.33
C ARG A 743 -19.22 -10.27 11.80
N GLY A 744 -17.99 -10.22 12.30
CA GLY A 744 -17.30 -9.00 12.70
C GLY A 744 -15.87 -8.94 12.16
N CYS A 745 -15.17 -7.87 12.54
CA CYS A 745 -13.75 -7.73 12.29
C CYS A 745 -13.07 -6.91 13.39
N PHE A 746 -11.76 -7.10 13.56
CA PHE A 746 -10.96 -6.35 14.51
C PHE A 746 -9.54 -6.09 13.95
N PRO A 747 -8.88 -4.98 14.31
CA PRO A 747 -7.61 -4.61 13.72
C PRO A 747 -6.46 -5.48 14.22
N VAL A 748 -5.51 -5.76 13.32
CA VAL A 748 -4.25 -6.47 13.62
C VAL A 748 -3.01 -5.62 13.35
N LYS A 749 -3.19 -4.46 12.70
CA LYS A 749 -2.16 -3.44 12.53
C LYS A 749 -2.79 -2.05 12.59
N PRO A 750 -2.07 -1.02 13.05
CA PRO A 750 -2.55 0.34 13.04
C PRO A 750 -2.90 0.85 11.65
N ALA A 751 -3.83 1.80 11.62
CA ALA A 751 -4.14 2.63 10.47
C ALA A 751 -2.93 3.49 10.07
N LYS A 752 -2.91 3.95 8.82
CA LYS A 752 -1.94 4.97 8.37
C LYS A 752 -2.61 6.34 8.39
N HIS A 753 -1.84 7.37 8.68
CA HIS A 753 -2.31 8.77 8.69
C HIS A 753 -3.54 8.98 9.58
N LEU A 754 -3.45 8.44 10.80
CA LEU A 754 -4.44 8.46 11.89
C LEU A 754 -5.04 9.85 12.20
N PHE A 755 -4.36 10.91 11.81
CA PHE A 755 -4.75 12.28 12.09
C PHE A 755 -4.16 13.25 11.07
N GLY A 756 -4.79 14.40 10.95
CA GLY A 756 -4.35 15.55 10.18
C GLY A 756 -4.85 16.83 10.83
N ASP A 757 -4.86 17.93 10.07
CA ASP A 757 -5.48 19.14 10.56
C ASP A 757 -6.99 18.92 10.63
N ARG A 758 -7.58 19.18 11.81
CA ARG A 758 -9.02 19.05 12.12
C ARG A 758 -9.59 17.64 12.08
N TYR A 759 -8.78 16.59 12.03
CA TYR A 759 -9.29 15.23 12.21
C TYR A 759 -8.34 14.30 12.97
N VAL A 760 -8.92 13.37 13.72
CA VAL A 760 -8.22 12.27 14.40
C VAL A 760 -9.10 11.02 14.42
N THR A 761 -8.53 9.84 14.18
CA THR A 761 -9.22 8.55 14.32
C THR A 761 -8.83 7.88 15.62
N ILE A 762 -9.79 7.23 16.30
CA ILE A 762 -9.61 6.56 17.60
C ILE A 762 -10.32 5.18 17.61
N GLY A 763 -10.02 4.36 18.62
CA GLY A 763 -10.62 3.03 18.74
C GLY A 763 -10.13 2.08 17.64
N ASP A 764 -11.00 1.19 17.17
CA ASP A 764 -10.63 0.25 16.12
C ASP A 764 -10.30 0.93 14.79
N ALA A 765 -10.83 2.14 14.53
CA ALA A 765 -10.46 2.95 13.36
C ALA A 765 -8.97 3.33 13.39
N ALA A 766 -8.40 3.53 14.58
CA ALA A 766 -6.97 3.77 14.72
C ALA A 766 -6.14 2.47 14.65
N GLY A 767 -6.68 1.35 15.13
CA GLY A 767 -5.99 0.07 15.19
C GLY A 767 -4.73 0.08 16.08
N LEU A 768 -4.63 1.03 17.02
CA LEU A 768 -3.56 1.11 18.03
C LEU A 768 -3.82 0.12 19.18
N ILE A 769 -4.06 -1.14 18.82
CA ILE A 769 -4.31 -2.24 19.77
C ILE A 769 -3.22 -3.30 19.65
N ARG A 770 -3.01 -4.06 20.72
CA ARG A 770 -2.13 -5.23 20.69
C ARG A 770 -2.91 -6.43 20.13
N PRO A 771 -2.47 -7.04 19.00
CA PRO A 771 -3.14 -8.22 18.44
C PRO A 771 -3.16 -9.40 19.43
N PHE A 772 -4.16 -10.29 19.34
CA PHE A 772 -4.33 -11.50 20.18
C PHE A 772 -4.61 -11.25 21.67
N LYS A 773 -4.88 -10.00 22.09
CA LYS A 773 -5.11 -9.64 23.49
C LYS A 773 -6.53 -9.09 23.71
N GLY A 774 -7.19 -9.55 24.76
CA GLY A 774 -8.58 -9.20 25.13
C GLY A 774 -8.81 -7.78 25.66
N LYS A 775 -8.05 -6.77 25.20
CA LYS A 775 -8.07 -5.39 25.75
C LYS A 775 -8.53 -4.30 24.78
N GLY A 776 -9.33 -4.67 23.77
CA GLY A 776 -9.82 -3.72 22.76
C GLY A 776 -10.60 -2.54 23.35
N VAL A 777 -11.46 -2.81 24.34
CA VAL A 777 -12.27 -1.77 25.01
C VAL A 777 -11.41 -0.82 25.83
N ASN A 778 -10.44 -1.33 26.60
CA ASN A 778 -9.50 -0.50 27.36
C ASN A 778 -8.74 0.46 26.43
N ALA A 779 -8.20 -0.07 25.32
CA ALA A 779 -7.48 0.73 24.34
C ALA A 779 -8.39 1.78 23.69
N ALA A 780 -9.64 1.42 23.38
CA ALA A 780 -10.65 2.32 22.84
C ALA A 780 -10.91 3.52 23.78
N CYS A 781 -11.19 3.26 25.07
CA CYS A 781 -11.43 4.31 26.06
C CYS A 781 -10.20 5.22 26.23
N LEU A 782 -9.01 4.63 26.39
CA LEU A 782 -7.76 5.37 26.52
C LEU A 782 -7.47 6.25 25.30
N MET A 783 -7.70 5.74 24.08
CA MET A 783 -7.54 6.54 22.86
C MET A 783 -8.51 7.73 22.83
N GLY A 784 -9.77 7.54 23.24
CA GLY A 784 -10.74 8.63 23.36
C GLY A 784 -10.29 9.71 24.34
N ILE A 785 -9.84 9.30 25.53
CA ILE A 785 -9.33 10.22 26.57
C ILE A 785 -8.11 11.00 26.04
N LYS A 786 -7.12 10.32 25.45
CA LYS A 786 -5.89 10.98 24.95
C LYS A 786 -6.14 11.88 23.74
N ALA A 787 -7.10 11.55 22.88
CA ALA A 787 -7.51 12.45 21.81
C ALA A 787 -8.17 13.72 22.38
N ALA A 788 -9.07 13.58 23.36
CA ALA A 788 -9.70 14.71 24.05
C ALA A 788 -8.69 15.62 24.76
N GLU A 789 -7.76 15.05 25.52
CA GLU A 789 -6.65 15.79 26.16
C GLU A 789 -5.84 16.57 25.11
N THR A 790 -5.52 15.94 23.98
CA THR A 790 -4.74 16.58 22.91
C THR A 790 -5.50 17.75 22.31
N MET A 791 -6.79 17.58 21.98
CA MET A 791 -7.63 18.66 21.44
C MET A 791 -7.81 19.81 22.44
N MET A 792 -7.90 19.51 23.74
CA MET A 792 -8.14 20.52 24.77
C MET A 792 -6.88 21.24 25.25
N TYR A 793 -5.70 20.61 25.19
CA TYR A 793 -4.47 21.20 25.76
C TYR A 793 -3.40 21.55 24.74
N VAL A 794 -3.38 20.87 23.58
CA VAL A 794 -2.33 21.03 22.57
C VAL A 794 -2.89 21.68 21.31
N GLY A 795 -3.97 21.13 20.76
CA GLY A 795 -4.65 21.66 19.58
C GLY A 795 -5.25 20.61 18.67
N ILE A 796 -5.85 21.09 17.59
CA ILE A 796 -6.54 20.28 16.58
C ILE A 796 -5.76 20.18 15.26
N SER A 797 -4.49 20.59 15.24
CA SER A 797 -3.59 20.40 14.11
C SER A 797 -3.01 18.98 14.03
N LYS A 798 -2.53 18.61 12.85
CA LYS A 798 -1.72 17.40 12.63
C LYS A 798 -0.49 17.36 13.52
N GLU A 799 0.12 18.50 13.81
CA GLU A 799 1.28 18.59 14.69
C GLU A 799 0.88 18.31 16.14
N ALA A 800 -0.24 18.87 16.61
CA ALA A 800 -0.77 18.62 17.95
C ALA A 800 -1.12 17.14 18.15
N PHE A 801 -1.74 16.49 17.17
CA PHE A 801 -2.08 15.06 17.24
C PHE A 801 -0.87 14.10 17.21
N LYS A 802 0.36 14.59 16.99
CA LYS A 802 1.56 13.78 17.28
C LYS A 802 1.71 13.48 18.78
N THR A 803 1.21 14.36 19.66
CA THR A 803 1.16 14.11 21.10
C THR A 803 0.25 12.91 21.41
N TYR A 804 -0.94 12.85 20.80
CA TYR A 804 -1.81 11.68 20.87
C TYR A 804 -1.08 10.39 20.44
N MET A 805 -0.36 10.42 19.31
CA MET A 805 0.40 9.27 18.84
C MET A 805 1.51 8.84 19.82
N SER A 806 2.18 9.80 20.46
CA SER A 806 3.27 9.53 21.39
C SER A 806 2.80 8.75 22.64
N CYS A 807 1.55 8.95 23.07
CA CYS A 807 0.95 8.20 24.18
C CYS A 807 0.87 6.69 23.91
N PHE A 808 0.86 6.26 22.64
CA PHE A 808 0.75 4.86 22.24
C PHE A 808 2.06 4.31 21.66
N HIS A 809 3.19 5.00 21.87
CA HIS A 809 4.47 4.61 21.30
C HIS A 809 4.93 3.20 21.70
N GLU A 810 4.68 2.80 22.95
CA GLU A 810 5.00 1.45 23.44
C GLU A 810 4.13 0.37 22.81
N VAL A 811 2.86 0.66 22.50
CA VAL A 811 2.01 -0.26 21.72
C VAL A 811 2.59 -0.44 20.33
N VAL A 812 3.00 0.64 19.67
CA VAL A 812 3.56 0.60 18.31
C VAL A 812 4.90 -0.16 18.26
N LYS A 813 5.77 0.02 19.26
CA LYS A 813 7.03 -0.73 19.38
C LYS A 813 6.83 -2.23 19.62
N ASP A 814 5.73 -2.62 20.27
CA ASP A 814 5.45 -4.02 20.58
C ASP A 814 4.86 -4.81 19.39
N LEU A 815 4.30 -4.11 18.39
CA LEU A 815 3.63 -4.74 17.24
C LEU A 815 4.50 -5.72 16.42
N PRO A 816 5.79 -5.46 16.14
CA PRO A 816 6.64 -6.43 15.44
C PRO A 816 6.78 -7.75 16.21
N TYR A 817 6.89 -7.69 17.54
CA TYR A 817 6.96 -8.86 18.41
C TYR A 817 5.63 -9.61 18.42
N ALA A 818 4.52 -8.89 18.60
CA ALA A 818 3.17 -9.47 18.55
C ALA A 818 2.91 -10.21 17.22
N ASN A 819 3.30 -9.62 16.09
CA ASN A 819 3.15 -10.25 14.77
C ASN A 819 4.04 -11.49 14.60
N THR A 820 5.24 -11.49 15.19
CA THR A 820 6.15 -12.65 15.17
C THR A 820 5.59 -13.79 16.01
N VAL A 821 5.14 -13.52 17.23
CA VAL A 821 4.51 -14.51 18.13
C VAL A 821 3.27 -15.09 17.47
N ARG A 822 2.39 -14.26 16.90
CA ARG A 822 1.22 -14.71 16.12
C ARG A 822 1.61 -15.72 15.04
N ARG A 823 2.61 -15.39 14.21
CA ARG A 823 3.06 -16.29 13.12
C ARG A 823 3.60 -17.61 13.67
N PHE A 824 4.35 -17.56 14.76
CA PHE A 824 4.88 -18.75 15.43
C PHE A 824 3.76 -19.64 15.97
N VAL A 825 2.76 -19.05 16.63
CA VAL A 825 1.58 -19.78 17.16
C VAL A 825 0.78 -20.42 16.03
N ILE A 826 0.48 -19.68 14.95
CA ILE A 826 -0.24 -20.23 13.78
C ILE A 826 0.55 -21.38 13.15
N TRP A 827 1.86 -21.20 12.96
CA TRP A 827 2.75 -22.24 12.47
C TRP A 827 2.73 -23.45 13.42
N GLY A 828 2.71 -23.21 14.73
CA GLY A 828 2.69 -24.23 15.78
C GLY A 828 1.45 -25.06 15.86
N ALA A 829 0.29 -24.41 15.74
CA ALA A 829 -0.98 -25.10 15.67
C ALA A 829 -1.01 -25.99 14.42
N TYR A 830 -0.67 -25.42 13.26
CA TYR A 830 -0.73 -26.14 11.98
C TYR A 830 0.22 -27.35 11.89
N TYR A 831 1.47 -27.21 12.35
CA TYR A 831 2.45 -28.31 12.27
C TYR A 831 2.43 -29.24 13.50
N GLY A 832 1.59 -28.95 14.51
CA GLY A 832 1.38 -29.80 15.68
C GLY A 832 2.50 -29.75 16.72
N PHE A 833 3.26 -28.66 16.80
CA PHE A 833 4.33 -28.50 17.79
C PHE A 833 3.96 -27.62 19.00
N LEU A 834 2.74 -27.06 19.06
CA LEU A 834 2.23 -26.40 20.28
C LEU A 834 1.91 -27.39 21.40
N ALA A 835 1.34 -28.56 21.10
CA ALA A 835 1.00 -29.54 22.14
C ALA A 835 2.21 -29.96 23.01
N PRO A 836 3.42 -30.22 22.45
CA PRO A 836 4.63 -30.39 23.26
C PRO A 836 5.01 -29.17 24.11
N ILE A 837 4.81 -27.95 23.61
CA ILE A 837 5.11 -26.72 24.36
C ILE A 837 4.16 -26.58 25.55
N ILE A 838 2.88 -26.90 25.36
CA ILE A 838 1.88 -26.92 26.43
C ILE A 838 2.25 -27.94 27.51
N ARG A 839 2.62 -29.17 27.14
CA ARG A 839 3.08 -30.19 28.11
C ARG A 839 4.33 -29.75 28.89
N ILE A 840 5.27 -29.07 28.23
CA ILE A 840 6.45 -28.51 28.92
C ILE A 840 6.04 -27.39 29.90
N ALA A 841 5.00 -26.62 29.57
CA ALA A 841 4.52 -25.52 30.39
C ALA A 841 3.82 -25.98 31.68
N GLU A 842 3.26 -27.20 31.71
CA GLU A 842 2.67 -27.79 32.93
C GLU A 842 3.69 -27.86 34.08
N ASP A 843 4.94 -28.24 33.76
CA ASP A 843 6.02 -28.41 34.73
C ASP A 843 6.98 -27.19 34.80
N HIS A 844 6.70 -26.10 34.09
CA HIS A 844 7.62 -24.95 33.99
C HIS A 844 6.90 -23.61 34.24
N PRO A 845 6.89 -23.10 35.49
CA PRO A 845 6.14 -21.90 35.89
C PRO A 845 6.38 -20.68 34.98
N ALA A 846 7.63 -20.38 34.62
CA ALA A 846 7.93 -19.24 33.75
C ALA A 846 7.27 -19.33 32.36
N LEU A 847 7.18 -20.53 31.78
CA LEU A 847 6.53 -20.73 30.48
C LEU A 847 5.00 -20.67 30.62
N ARG A 848 4.45 -21.18 31.74
CA ARG A 848 3.02 -21.04 32.07
C ARG A 848 2.61 -19.58 32.24
N HIS A 849 3.39 -18.77 32.95
CA HIS A 849 3.15 -17.32 33.06
C HIS A 849 3.24 -16.63 31.69
N ALA A 850 4.22 -16.98 30.87
CA ALA A 850 4.36 -16.42 29.53
C ALA A 850 3.16 -16.72 28.62
N LEU A 851 2.61 -17.94 28.70
CA LEU A 851 1.39 -18.32 27.99
C LEU A 851 0.19 -17.53 28.52
N PHE A 852 0.03 -17.40 29.84
CA PHE A 852 -1.02 -16.60 30.44
C PHE A 852 -0.93 -15.13 30.00
N ASP A 853 0.23 -14.48 30.09
CA ASP A 853 0.45 -13.08 29.68
C ASP A 853 0.23 -12.84 28.18
N SER A 854 0.44 -13.87 27.37
CA SER A 854 0.21 -13.84 25.93
C SER A 854 -1.28 -13.77 25.59
N VAL A 855 -2.15 -14.35 26.44
CA VAL A 855 -3.62 -14.41 26.26
C VAL A 855 -4.33 -13.30 27.04
N SER A 856 -3.94 -13.04 28.29
CA SER A 856 -4.56 -12.07 29.21
C SER A 856 -4.30 -10.59 28.82
N GLY A 857 -3.23 -10.36 28.07
CA GLY A 857 -2.90 -9.03 27.57
C GLY A 857 -2.29 -8.06 28.59
N LYS A 858 -1.78 -8.57 29.71
CA LYS A 858 -1.19 -7.75 30.79
C LYS A 858 0.15 -7.11 30.39
N ARG A 859 1.08 -7.88 29.79
CA ARG A 859 2.44 -7.41 29.47
C ARG A 859 2.68 -7.16 27.98
N ALA A 860 3.77 -6.50 27.62
CA ALA A 860 4.20 -6.36 26.22
C ALA A 860 4.77 -7.69 25.70
N TYR A 861 4.53 -8.04 24.43
CA TYR A 861 5.12 -9.25 23.83
C TYR A 861 6.65 -9.23 23.84
N ARG A 862 7.26 -8.05 23.71
CA ARG A 862 8.70 -7.87 23.85
C ARG A 862 9.22 -8.33 25.22
N GLU A 863 8.52 -7.96 26.29
CA GLU A 863 8.89 -8.36 27.66
C GLU A 863 8.69 -9.85 27.88
N ILE A 864 7.54 -10.38 27.44
CA ILE A 864 7.24 -11.82 27.52
C ILE A 864 8.36 -12.62 26.86
N LEU A 865 8.80 -12.25 25.66
CA LEU A 865 9.89 -12.95 24.97
C LEU A 865 11.22 -12.85 25.72
N LEU A 866 11.58 -11.70 26.25
CA LEU A 866 12.84 -11.52 26.98
C LEU A 866 12.88 -12.35 28.28
N ASP A 867 11.76 -12.40 29.01
CA ASP A 867 11.67 -13.10 30.29
C ASP A 867 11.53 -14.62 30.13
N THR A 868 11.02 -15.08 28.98
CA THR A 868 10.77 -16.52 28.71
C THR A 868 11.95 -17.20 28.02
N ILE A 869 12.77 -16.47 27.26
CA ILE A 869 13.88 -17.06 26.51
C ILE A 869 15.04 -17.42 27.44
N SER A 870 15.15 -18.71 27.76
CA SER A 870 16.35 -19.30 28.36
C SER A 870 16.97 -20.34 27.41
N ILE A 871 18.31 -20.39 27.36
CA ILE A 871 19.05 -21.36 26.54
C ILE A 871 18.62 -22.82 26.84
N PRO A 872 18.43 -23.24 28.11
CA PRO A 872 17.96 -24.59 28.43
C PRO A 872 16.53 -24.87 27.91
N LEU A 873 15.62 -23.90 28.00
CA LEU A 873 14.25 -24.05 27.53
C LEU A 873 14.19 -24.14 25.99
N LEU A 874 14.96 -23.32 25.29
CA LEU A 874 15.10 -23.38 23.84
C LEU A 874 15.66 -24.72 23.37
N LEU A 875 16.67 -25.27 24.06
CA LEU A 875 17.23 -26.59 23.76
C LEU A 875 16.21 -27.71 24.01
N LYS A 876 15.44 -27.64 25.10
CA LYS A 876 14.38 -28.62 25.44
C LYS A 876 13.23 -28.61 24.43
N ILE A 877 12.78 -27.42 24.02
CA ILE A 877 11.77 -27.25 22.96
C ILE A 877 12.32 -27.75 21.61
N SER A 878 13.53 -27.35 21.23
CA SER A 878 14.16 -27.75 19.95
C SER A 878 14.38 -29.26 19.87
N ALA A 879 14.90 -29.89 20.93
CA ALA A 879 15.10 -31.34 20.99
C ALA A 879 13.77 -32.11 20.87
N THR A 880 12.69 -31.58 21.46
CA THR A 880 11.36 -32.20 21.39
C THR A 880 10.75 -32.08 19.99
N ILE A 881 10.92 -30.92 19.33
CA ILE A 881 10.50 -30.69 17.94
C ILE A 881 11.27 -31.61 16.98
N ILE A 882 12.60 -31.68 17.11
CA ILE A 882 13.47 -32.51 16.26
C ILE A 882 13.12 -34.00 16.42
N ARG A 883 12.96 -34.51 17.65
CA ARG A 883 12.56 -35.91 17.89
C ARG A 883 11.23 -36.27 17.22
N ARG A 884 10.26 -35.35 17.23
CA ARG A 884 8.96 -35.57 16.58
C ARG A 884 9.04 -35.48 15.06
N PHE A 885 9.86 -34.56 14.52
CA PHE A 885 10.11 -34.45 13.08
C PHE A 885 10.78 -35.71 12.52
N VAL A 886 11.77 -36.24 13.24
CA VAL A 886 12.44 -37.52 12.91
C VAL A 886 11.44 -38.68 12.96
N ARG A 887 10.60 -38.80 14.00
CA ARG A 887 9.55 -39.84 14.07
C ARG A 887 8.53 -39.75 12.92
N ARG A 888 8.12 -38.53 12.53
CA ARG A 888 7.15 -38.31 11.45
C ARG A 888 7.74 -38.63 10.06
N ILE A 889 9.04 -38.37 9.84
CA ILE A 889 9.75 -38.77 8.61
C ILE A 889 9.91 -40.30 8.54
N ILE A 890 10.13 -40.97 9.67
CA ILE A 890 10.25 -42.44 9.73
C ILE A 890 8.89 -43.11 9.48
N GLN A 891 7.78 -42.52 9.95
CA GLN A 891 6.41 -43.01 9.70
C GLN A 891 5.87 -42.76 8.28
N ILE A 892 6.49 -41.89 7.47
CA ILE A 892 6.11 -41.66 6.06
C ILE A 892 6.86 -42.62 5.10
N ARG A 893 7.82 -43.39 5.62
CA ARG A 893 8.59 -44.41 4.87
C ARG A 893 8.11 -45.86 5.10
N HIS A 894 7.09 -46.05 5.91
CA HIS A 894 6.30 -47.28 6.06
C HIS A 894 4.88 -46.99 5.63
#